data_AF-A0ABD2MJZ6-F1
#
_entry.id   AF-A0ABD2MJZ6-F1
#
_cell.length_a   1.000
_cell.length_b   1.000
_cell.length_c   1.000
_cell.angle_alpha   90.00
_cell.angle_beta   90.00
_cell.angle_gamma   90.00
#
_symmetry.space_group_name_H-M   'P 1'
#
loop_
_entity.id
_entity.type
_entity.pdbx_description
1 polymer ?
#
loop_
_entity_poly.entity_id
_entity_poly.type
_entity_poly.pdbx_seq_one_letter_code
_entity_poly.pdbx_strand_id
1 'polypeptide(L)'
;MNAFLRTLLKKRLQSDNWPKLKVAKLVGVIMVIYNEIRANFLKVHHKHYDFGPHDLIKWCQGIIYYQKDPREENQEHFLTLCFEAFKLFGEKLTNESDLNKFKHILSSNFQRVYELTDVIQTIYNYFYVPLPHDSKSGSETTLSKLQINEWSAIVEKGRVQYEREGGHNLNIIITKDLLSLIASVAKTLNSHGGHVMMIGQSGIGRKVAVKIASALYSTKLVAPSSRKQSQLNSDLKYAFQQAGIEGEEVYLLLEDYILKGENILSLINTLLLSGEVPGLYNATELNSLVMGLGDQMSRANYEGSPIQFFIERIKQHLHLVACVDVDNEDLQNIFESCPGFIFHSTIIWKDKLSQESLASLPKMMIDRYNSDEKTFQIQQSNYFPNIFNIANTKLRNPRKYIQMINLYVSLYQEKMSGILSKQTKLQAGVRKLTEAKYLVSELKQKAAVQEERLAEKQKKANAALDMISNTMKNANVHKEQMESLKLKTEEENQQLIKRKKEIEEELSDVEPLIEEARTAVGKIRPESLSEIRSLRAPPEIIRDILEGVLRLMGIQDTSWNSMKNFLAKRGVKEDIRSFDATRINTDNRQAVERLMSMKSDSFNPVSAKRASVAAAPLAGWVSANVKYSHVLDKIKPLEKEQYKLKQNLNSAEAQLGELNADLSDVDATVAKLKAQLSSFTKEAAEIEVDLNKAQQTLATAEALVDKLNDEFERWQEQLKELSLEEGKLPVNCLVSSACITF
;
A
#
# COMPACT_ATOMS: atom_id res chain seq x y z
N MET A 1 66.67 12.95 -55.82
CA MET A 1 65.47 12.98 -54.95
C MET A 1 65.21 14.35 -54.34
N ASN A 2 66.15 14.97 -53.61
CA ASN A 2 65.99 16.32 -53.03
C ASN A 2 65.54 17.41 -54.03
N ALA A 3 66.13 17.46 -55.23
CA ALA A 3 65.73 18.40 -56.28
C ALA A 3 64.31 18.12 -56.81
N PHE A 4 63.92 16.85 -56.95
CA PHE A 4 62.59 16.44 -57.41
C PHE A 4 61.50 16.82 -56.40
N LEU A 5 61.72 16.56 -55.10
CA LEU A 5 60.79 16.93 -54.03
C LEU A 5 60.66 18.44 -53.89
N ARG A 6 61.76 19.18 -54.03
CA ARG A 6 61.72 20.64 -54.08
C ARG A 6 60.87 21.13 -55.24
N THR A 7 60.97 20.53 -56.42
CA THR A 7 60.13 20.89 -57.58
C THR A 7 58.68 20.50 -57.38
N LEU A 8 58.41 19.33 -56.79
CA LEU A 8 57.05 18.84 -56.49
C LEU A 8 56.34 19.75 -55.49
N LEU A 9 56.98 20.01 -54.34
CA LEU A 9 56.44 20.89 -53.30
C LEU A 9 56.39 22.34 -53.79
N LYS A 10 57.36 22.81 -54.59
CA LYS A 10 57.32 24.17 -55.15
C LYS A 10 56.20 24.36 -56.16
N LYS A 11 55.96 23.39 -57.05
CA LYS A 11 54.86 23.45 -58.04
C LYS A 11 53.49 23.42 -57.35
N ARG A 12 53.41 22.86 -56.14
CA ARG A 12 52.16 22.66 -55.39
C ARG A 12 51.92 23.67 -54.25
N LEU A 13 52.96 24.24 -53.64
CA LEU A 13 52.91 25.30 -52.62
C LEU A 13 53.04 26.72 -53.21
N GLN A 14 53.11 26.83 -54.54
CA GLN A 14 53.26 28.10 -55.27
C GLN A 14 52.07 29.05 -55.08
N SER A 15 50.91 28.53 -54.67
CA SER A 15 49.71 29.31 -54.33
C SER A 15 49.86 30.18 -53.07
N ASP A 16 50.82 29.85 -52.18
CA ASP A 16 50.84 30.36 -50.80
C ASP A 16 52.01 31.30 -50.49
N ASN A 17 52.71 31.85 -51.50
CA ASN A 17 53.83 32.79 -51.32
C ASN A 17 54.97 32.30 -50.37
N TRP A 18 55.27 31.00 -50.35
CA TRP A 18 56.37 30.49 -49.51
C TRP A 18 57.76 30.89 -50.04
N PRO A 19 58.66 31.45 -49.19
CA PRO A 19 60.04 31.73 -49.56
C PRO A 19 60.78 30.45 -49.98
N LYS A 20 61.55 30.53 -51.08
CA LYS A 20 62.37 29.40 -51.59
C LYS A 20 63.26 28.77 -50.51
N LEU A 21 63.77 29.59 -49.59
CA LEU A 21 64.61 29.14 -48.47
C LEU A 21 63.84 28.30 -47.45
N LYS A 22 62.57 28.64 -47.16
CA LYS A 22 61.71 27.88 -46.23
C LYS A 22 61.33 26.52 -46.81
N VAL A 23 60.98 26.46 -48.10
CA VAL A 23 60.69 25.19 -48.80
C VAL A 23 61.92 24.28 -48.82
N ALA A 24 63.12 24.84 -49.02
CA ALA A 24 64.37 24.09 -49.00
C ALA A 24 64.70 23.51 -47.61
N LYS A 25 64.43 24.28 -46.53
CA LYS A 25 64.56 23.80 -45.14
C LYS A 25 63.57 22.68 -44.83
N LEU A 26 62.31 22.84 -45.23
CA LEU A 26 61.23 21.86 -45.03
C LEU A 26 61.54 20.52 -45.69
N VAL A 27 61.99 20.54 -46.95
CA VAL A 27 62.46 19.32 -47.64
C VAL A 27 63.64 18.68 -46.90
N GLY A 28 64.54 19.49 -46.34
CA GLY A 28 65.65 19.00 -45.51
C GLY A 28 65.15 18.24 -44.29
N VAL A 29 64.19 18.80 -43.54
CA VAL A 29 63.61 18.15 -42.35
C VAL A 29 62.87 16.86 -42.71
N ILE A 30 62.03 16.91 -43.73
CA ILE A 30 61.29 15.75 -44.27
C ILE A 30 62.25 14.62 -44.62
N MET A 31 63.37 14.92 -45.28
CA MET A 31 64.38 13.91 -45.64
C MET A 31 65.11 13.34 -44.43
N VAL A 32 65.44 14.17 -43.44
CA VAL A 32 66.08 13.70 -42.20
C VAL A 32 65.15 12.74 -41.47
N ILE A 33 63.90 13.14 -41.26
CA ILE A 33 62.88 12.30 -40.62
C ILE A 33 62.69 11.00 -41.40
N TYR A 34 62.55 11.07 -42.71
CA TYR A 34 62.39 9.89 -43.56
C TYR A 34 63.59 8.93 -43.46
N ASN A 35 64.81 9.45 -43.46
CA ASN A 35 66.01 8.62 -43.30
C ASN A 35 66.11 8.00 -41.91
N GLU A 36 65.74 8.72 -40.85
CA GLU A 36 65.70 8.19 -39.48
C GLU A 36 64.62 7.12 -39.32
N ILE A 37 63.44 7.28 -39.93
CA ILE A 37 62.39 6.26 -39.97
C ILE A 37 62.93 5.01 -40.66
N ARG A 38 63.54 5.15 -41.85
CA ARG A 38 64.07 4.02 -42.61
C ARG A 38 65.23 3.30 -41.89
N ALA A 39 66.03 4.02 -41.11
CA ALA A 39 67.13 3.43 -40.34
C ALA A 39 66.64 2.66 -39.10
N ASN A 40 65.59 3.14 -38.43
CA ASN A 40 65.09 2.56 -37.19
C ASN A 40 64.03 1.46 -37.40
N PHE A 41 63.24 1.53 -38.46
CA PHE A 41 62.12 0.61 -38.71
C PHE A 41 62.39 -0.22 -39.96
N LEU A 42 62.81 -1.46 -39.75
CA LEU A 42 63.32 -2.34 -40.81
C LEU A 42 62.37 -3.51 -41.09
N LYS A 43 62.34 -3.94 -42.35
CA LYS A 43 61.61 -5.12 -42.84
C LYS A 43 61.96 -6.42 -42.11
N VAL A 44 63.17 -6.49 -41.54
CA VAL A 44 63.65 -7.63 -40.74
C VAL A 44 62.82 -7.81 -39.48
N HIS A 45 62.33 -6.73 -38.87
CA HIS A 45 61.49 -6.79 -37.69
C HIS A 45 60.02 -7.09 -38.03
N HIS A 46 59.49 -6.44 -39.06
CA HIS A 46 58.13 -6.66 -39.55
C HIS A 46 58.09 -6.52 -41.06
N LYS A 47 57.50 -7.48 -41.78
CA LYS A 47 57.50 -7.50 -43.27
C LYS A 47 56.90 -6.24 -43.91
N HIS A 48 55.95 -5.60 -43.23
CA HIS A 48 55.30 -4.37 -43.69
C HIS A 48 56.09 -3.09 -43.34
N TYR A 49 57.20 -3.16 -42.59
CA TYR A 49 58.12 -2.03 -42.39
C TYR A 49 59.02 -1.81 -43.62
N ASP A 50 58.39 -1.74 -44.77
CA ASP A 50 59.01 -1.42 -46.05
C ASP A 50 58.70 0.05 -46.35
N PHE A 51 59.66 0.93 -46.07
CA PHE A 51 59.54 2.37 -46.28
C PHE A 51 60.36 2.77 -47.50
N GLY A 52 59.67 3.09 -48.58
CA GLY A 52 60.27 3.40 -49.87
C GLY A 52 60.09 4.86 -50.29
N PRO A 53 60.70 5.27 -51.41
CA PRO A 53 60.51 6.62 -51.96
C PRO A 53 59.06 6.95 -52.30
N HIS A 54 58.24 5.94 -52.55
CA HIS A 54 56.81 6.09 -52.80
C HIS A 54 56.08 6.67 -51.59
N ASP A 55 56.43 6.27 -50.36
CA ASP A 55 55.87 6.83 -49.12
C ASP A 55 56.22 8.32 -48.99
N LEU A 56 57.44 8.69 -49.36
CA LEU A 56 57.85 10.09 -49.34
C LEU A 56 57.07 10.95 -50.33
N ILE A 57 56.74 10.40 -51.50
CA ILE A 57 55.87 11.04 -52.48
C ILE A 57 54.45 11.18 -51.94
N LYS A 58 53.89 10.11 -51.34
CA LYS A 58 52.58 10.14 -50.67
C LYS A 58 52.53 11.19 -49.57
N TRP A 59 53.57 11.29 -48.74
CA TRP A 59 53.67 12.31 -47.69
C TRP A 59 53.60 13.72 -48.28
N CYS A 60 54.35 13.99 -49.35
CA CYS A 60 54.34 15.28 -50.01
C CYS A 60 53.02 15.59 -50.74
N GLN A 61 52.35 14.58 -51.29
CA GLN A 61 51.05 14.73 -51.96
C GLN A 61 49.90 14.93 -50.97
N GLY A 62 49.92 14.23 -49.83
CA GLY A 62 48.87 14.29 -48.81
C GLY A 62 48.66 15.68 -48.23
N ILE A 63 49.73 16.47 -48.10
CA ILE A 63 49.69 17.85 -47.58
C ILE A 63 48.75 18.74 -48.40
N ILE A 64 48.56 18.46 -49.69
CA ILE A 64 47.74 19.27 -50.60
C ILE A 64 46.28 19.30 -50.14
N TYR A 65 45.80 18.21 -49.54
CA TYR A 65 44.41 18.09 -49.15
C TYR A 65 44.08 18.89 -47.88
N TYR A 66 45.04 19.41 -47.14
CA TYR A 66 44.77 20.13 -45.90
C TYR A 66 44.24 21.56 -46.18
N GLN A 67 43.08 21.89 -45.61
CA GLN A 67 42.51 23.23 -45.69
C GLN A 67 43.44 24.22 -44.98
N LYS A 68 43.66 25.38 -45.62
CA LYS A 68 44.58 26.41 -45.16
C LYS A 68 43.78 27.55 -44.53
N ASP A 69 43.99 27.84 -43.24
CA ASP A 69 43.46 29.07 -42.66
C ASP A 69 44.39 30.25 -43.04
N PRO A 70 43.91 31.27 -43.79
CA PRO A 70 44.71 32.43 -44.13
C PRO A 70 45.12 33.30 -42.93
N ARG A 71 44.60 33.02 -41.72
CA ARG A 71 44.88 33.77 -40.48
C ARG A 71 45.95 33.14 -39.59
N GLU A 72 46.31 31.87 -39.79
CA GLU A 72 47.30 31.16 -38.97
C GLU A 72 48.68 31.08 -39.66
N GLU A 73 49.65 31.88 -39.19
CA GLU A 73 51.00 31.90 -39.75
C GLU A 73 51.88 30.73 -39.27
N ASN A 74 52.51 30.05 -40.23
CA ASN A 74 53.63 29.10 -40.14
C ASN A 74 53.43 27.84 -39.26
N GLN A 75 52.96 27.94 -38.01
CA GLN A 75 52.90 26.82 -37.06
C GLN A 75 51.91 25.73 -37.47
N GLU A 76 50.73 26.11 -37.97
CA GLU A 76 49.69 25.16 -38.37
C GLU A 76 50.12 24.26 -39.54
N HIS A 77 50.90 24.80 -40.48
CA HIS A 77 51.46 24.06 -41.61
C HIS A 77 52.46 22.98 -41.16
N PHE A 78 53.14 23.19 -40.03
CA PHE A 78 54.02 22.17 -39.47
C PHE A 78 53.23 21.10 -38.72
N LEU A 79 52.14 21.48 -38.07
CA LEU A 79 51.23 20.52 -37.43
C LEU A 79 50.59 19.59 -38.47
N THR A 80 50.18 20.11 -39.63
CA THR A 80 49.64 19.27 -40.73
C THR A 80 50.70 18.31 -41.29
N LEU A 81 51.95 18.75 -41.43
CA LEU A 81 53.08 17.90 -41.83
C LEU A 81 53.33 16.77 -40.84
N CYS A 82 53.33 17.09 -39.54
CA CYS A 82 53.51 16.11 -38.47
C CYS A 82 52.34 15.13 -38.42
N PHE A 83 51.11 15.62 -38.58
CA PHE A 83 49.91 14.80 -38.62
C PHE A 83 49.95 13.85 -39.83
N GLU A 84 50.30 14.33 -41.02
CA GLU A 84 50.44 13.49 -42.21
C GLU A 84 51.50 12.41 -42.02
N ALA A 85 52.67 12.78 -41.46
CA ALA A 85 53.72 11.82 -41.14
C ALA A 85 53.23 10.77 -40.14
N PHE A 86 52.49 11.18 -39.11
CA PHE A 86 51.92 10.27 -38.12
C PHE A 86 50.93 9.30 -38.75
N LYS A 87 50.07 9.76 -39.66
CA LYS A 87 49.10 8.92 -40.36
C LYS A 87 49.76 7.94 -41.35
N LEU A 88 50.79 8.37 -42.05
CA LEU A 88 51.44 7.52 -43.06
C LEU A 88 52.42 6.51 -42.43
N PHE A 89 53.23 6.95 -41.48
CA PHE A 89 54.32 6.15 -40.90
C PHE A 89 53.96 5.62 -39.52
N GLY A 90 53.35 6.44 -38.67
CA GLY A 90 53.04 6.08 -37.28
C GLY A 90 51.98 5.01 -37.15
N GLU A 91 50.89 5.11 -37.92
CA GLU A 91 49.81 4.10 -37.92
C GLU A 91 50.24 2.75 -38.52
N LYS A 92 51.36 2.71 -39.25
CA LYS A 92 51.94 1.47 -39.78
C LYS A 92 52.69 0.67 -38.71
N LEU A 93 53.05 1.29 -37.57
CA LEU A 93 53.87 0.67 -36.52
C LEU A 93 53.04 -0.23 -35.61
N THR A 94 53.62 -1.36 -35.22
CA THR A 94 52.96 -2.41 -34.42
C THR A 94 53.08 -2.18 -32.92
N ASN A 95 54.31 -1.94 -32.45
CA ASN A 95 54.65 -1.91 -31.03
C ASN A 95 54.56 -0.49 -30.46
N GLU A 96 54.12 -0.38 -29.20
CA GLU A 96 54.10 0.91 -28.48
C GLU A 96 55.51 1.50 -28.31
N SER A 97 56.54 0.65 -28.16
CA SER A 97 57.94 1.07 -28.13
C SER A 97 58.37 1.74 -29.43
N ASP A 98 57.96 1.18 -30.57
CA ASP A 98 58.31 1.69 -31.90
C ASP A 98 57.57 2.99 -32.17
N LEU A 99 56.29 3.06 -31.79
CA LEU A 99 55.49 4.28 -31.86
C LEU A 99 56.09 5.40 -30.98
N ASN A 100 56.59 5.08 -29.78
CA ASN A 100 57.24 6.06 -28.91
C ASN A 100 58.58 6.56 -29.48
N LYS A 101 59.38 5.67 -30.08
CA LYS A 101 60.58 6.07 -30.83
C LYS A 101 60.22 6.97 -32.01
N PHE A 102 59.19 6.64 -32.77
CA PHE A 102 58.70 7.46 -33.88
C PHE A 102 58.24 8.84 -33.42
N LYS A 103 57.46 8.92 -32.33
CA LYS A 103 57.07 10.19 -31.71
C LYS A 103 58.29 11.02 -31.32
N HIS A 104 59.31 10.40 -30.72
CA HIS A 104 60.56 11.09 -30.39
C HIS A 104 61.30 11.58 -31.65
N ILE A 105 61.37 10.79 -32.71
CA ILE A 105 61.99 11.20 -34.00
C ILE A 105 61.29 12.45 -34.56
N LEU A 106 59.95 12.47 -34.57
CA LEU A 106 59.18 13.63 -34.99
C LEU A 106 59.46 14.83 -34.06
N SER A 107 59.21 14.69 -32.75
CA SER A 107 59.36 15.78 -31.78
C SER A 107 60.76 16.40 -31.81
N SER A 108 61.82 15.58 -31.80
CA SER A 108 63.21 16.08 -31.79
C SER A 108 63.59 16.85 -33.06
N ASN A 109 63.17 16.36 -34.24
CA ASN A 109 63.49 17.03 -35.50
C ASN A 109 62.67 18.30 -35.72
N PHE A 110 61.39 18.33 -35.30
CA PHE A 110 60.56 19.52 -35.40
C PHE A 110 60.92 20.57 -34.34
N GLN A 111 61.25 20.16 -33.11
CA GLN A 111 61.71 21.07 -32.05
C GLN A 111 63.05 21.73 -32.43
N ARG A 112 64.01 20.97 -32.99
CA ARG A 112 65.32 21.49 -33.42
C ARG A 112 65.22 22.59 -34.49
N VAL A 113 64.18 22.55 -35.32
CA VAL A 113 64.09 23.44 -36.50
C VAL A 113 63.10 24.58 -36.30
N TYR A 114 62.08 24.38 -35.46
CA TYR A 114 60.95 25.30 -35.35
C TYR A 114 60.53 25.63 -33.90
N GLU A 115 61.27 25.17 -32.89
CA GLU A 115 61.01 25.45 -31.46
C GLU A 115 59.60 25.06 -30.97
N LEU A 116 58.90 24.21 -31.71
CA LEU A 116 57.57 23.72 -31.35
C LEU A 116 57.68 22.67 -30.23
N THR A 117 57.10 22.96 -29.08
CA THR A 117 56.90 22.01 -27.98
C THR A 117 55.52 21.36 -28.07
N ASP A 118 55.37 20.14 -27.53
CA ASP A 118 54.10 19.42 -27.38
C ASP A 118 53.30 19.08 -28.65
N VAL A 119 53.97 19.10 -29.82
CA VAL A 119 53.40 18.78 -31.15
C VAL A 119 52.53 17.52 -31.16
N ILE A 120 52.98 16.45 -30.48
CA ILE A 120 52.28 15.17 -30.45
C ILE A 120 50.96 15.27 -29.67
N GLN A 121 50.94 16.00 -28.55
CA GLN A 121 49.73 16.19 -27.75
C GLN A 121 48.70 17.03 -28.51
N THR A 122 49.16 18.04 -29.25
CA THR A 122 48.30 18.82 -30.16
C THR A 122 47.68 17.93 -31.23
N ILE A 123 48.46 17.05 -31.88
CA ILE A 123 47.96 16.11 -32.91
C ILE A 123 46.86 15.16 -32.40
N TYR A 124 46.90 14.78 -31.12
CA TYR A 124 45.88 13.90 -30.53
C TYR A 124 44.54 14.59 -30.22
N ASN A 125 44.52 15.94 -30.18
CA ASN A 125 43.33 16.71 -29.84
C ASN A 125 42.48 17.09 -31.07
N TYR A 126 43.05 17.00 -32.27
CA TYR A 126 42.39 17.38 -33.51
C TYR A 126 42.34 16.22 -34.50
N PHE A 127 41.31 16.22 -35.34
CA PHE A 127 41.23 15.36 -36.52
C PHE A 127 41.21 16.21 -37.78
N TYR A 128 41.98 15.80 -38.78
CA TYR A 128 41.86 16.33 -40.14
C TYR A 128 41.10 15.32 -40.97
N VAL A 129 39.86 15.67 -41.32
CA VAL A 129 38.92 14.77 -41.99
C VAL A 129 38.17 15.53 -43.09
N PRO A 130 37.76 14.83 -44.17
CA PRO A 130 36.92 15.44 -45.18
C PRO A 130 35.52 15.65 -44.60
N LEU A 131 34.93 16.83 -44.82
CA LEU A 131 33.58 17.12 -44.37
C LEU A 131 32.55 16.36 -45.23
N PRO A 132 31.54 15.72 -44.62
CA PRO A 132 30.45 15.12 -45.37
C PRO A 132 29.60 16.23 -46.02
N HIS A 133 29.49 16.19 -47.34
CA HIS A 133 28.88 17.14 -48.29
C HIS A 133 29.78 18.28 -48.81
N ASP A 134 30.28 18.08 -50.05
CA ASP A 134 30.00 18.98 -51.19
C ASP A 134 30.10 18.21 -52.53
N SER A 135 29.44 17.05 -52.65
CA SER A 135 29.51 16.13 -53.81
C SER A 135 28.78 16.61 -55.08
N LYS A 136 28.58 17.92 -55.24
CA LYS A 136 28.00 18.52 -56.48
C LYS A 136 28.89 19.60 -57.12
N SER A 137 30.04 19.89 -56.52
CA SER A 137 31.06 20.73 -57.11
C SER A 137 32.25 19.83 -57.40
N GLY A 138 32.86 19.92 -58.58
CA GLY A 138 34.14 19.27 -58.88
C GLY A 138 35.32 19.86 -58.10
N SER A 139 35.10 20.17 -56.81
CA SER A 139 36.04 20.70 -55.85
C SER A 139 36.97 19.57 -55.41
N GLU A 140 38.27 19.82 -55.48
CA GLU A 140 39.29 18.97 -54.87
C GLU A 140 38.90 18.69 -53.39
N THR A 141 38.96 17.42 -52.97
CA THR A 141 38.62 17.00 -51.61
C THR A 141 39.56 17.69 -50.60
N THR A 142 39.02 18.53 -49.71
CA THR A 142 39.82 19.18 -48.67
C THR A 142 39.53 18.57 -47.29
N LEU A 143 40.55 18.58 -46.43
CA LEU A 143 40.55 18.08 -45.06
C LEU A 143 40.41 19.28 -44.12
N SER A 144 39.34 19.30 -43.36
CA SER A 144 39.09 20.33 -42.35
C SER A 144 39.57 19.86 -40.98
N LYS A 145 40.10 20.81 -40.19
CA LYS A 145 40.52 20.60 -38.80
C LYS A 145 39.29 20.64 -37.90
N LEU A 146 39.02 19.53 -37.21
CA LEU A 146 37.89 19.39 -36.29
C LEU A 146 38.35 18.98 -34.89
N GLN A 147 37.62 19.44 -33.89
CA GLN A 147 37.79 18.98 -32.51
C GLN A 147 37.16 17.59 -32.31
N ILE A 148 37.57 16.87 -31.26
CA ILE A 148 37.04 15.55 -30.92
C ILE A 148 35.50 15.56 -30.80
N ASN A 149 34.93 16.59 -30.14
CA ASN A 149 33.49 16.68 -29.91
C ASN A 149 32.69 16.93 -31.20
N GLU A 150 33.20 17.80 -32.08
CA GLU A 150 32.59 18.10 -33.38
C GLU A 150 32.62 16.87 -34.29
N TRP A 151 33.78 16.20 -34.35
CA TRP A 151 33.92 14.96 -35.11
C TRP A 151 33.02 13.86 -34.57
N SER A 152 32.91 13.73 -33.24
CA SER A 152 32.01 12.76 -32.62
C SER A 152 30.55 13.00 -33.00
N ALA A 153 30.10 14.25 -33.07
CA ALA A 153 28.74 14.58 -33.49
C ALA A 153 28.48 14.24 -34.97
N ILE A 154 29.47 14.43 -35.85
CA ILE A 154 29.38 14.05 -37.27
C ILE A 154 29.32 12.52 -37.42
N VAL A 155 30.20 11.79 -36.72
CA VAL A 155 30.20 10.32 -36.75
C VAL A 155 28.88 9.75 -36.26
N GLU A 156 28.28 10.34 -35.22
CA GLU A 156 26.96 9.92 -34.74
C GLU A 156 25.85 10.15 -35.77
N LYS A 157 25.90 11.25 -36.54
CA LYS A 157 25.00 11.44 -37.70
C LYS A 157 25.19 10.34 -38.74
N GLY A 158 26.44 9.98 -39.04
CA GLY A 158 26.76 8.88 -39.95
C GLY A 158 26.24 7.52 -39.48
N ARG A 159 26.33 7.25 -38.17
CA ARG A 159 25.73 6.06 -37.55
C ARG A 159 24.22 6.02 -37.77
N VAL A 160 23.52 7.10 -37.46
CA VAL A 160 22.07 7.21 -37.64
C VAL A 160 21.67 7.10 -39.12
N GLN A 161 22.46 7.69 -40.03
CA GLN A 161 22.21 7.61 -41.47
C GLN A 161 22.31 6.17 -41.98
N TYR A 162 23.37 5.45 -41.61
CA TYR A 162 23.53 4.04 -41.97
C TYR A 162 22.35 3.18 -41.51
N GLU A 163 21.85 3.41 -40.29
CA GLU A 163 20.70 2.69 -39.73
C GLU A 163 19.38 3.02 -40.44
N ARG A 164 19.24 4.24 -41.01
CA ARG A 164 18.06 4.66 -41.78
C ARG A 164 18.04 4.09 -43.20
N GLU A 165 19.20 3.97 -43.84
CA GLU A 165 19.34 3.51 -45.23
C GLU A 165 19.16 1.98 -45.38
N GLY A 166 18.61 1.30 -44.37
CA GLY A 166 18.40 -0.15 -44.37
C GLY A 166 19.59 -0.95 -43.81
N GLY A 167 20.60 -0.29 -43.26
CA GLY A 167 21.66 -0.94 -42.50
C GLY A 167 21.13 -1.51 -41.18
N HIS A 168 21.64 -2.67 -40.76
CA HIS A 168 21.33 -3.21 -39.44
C HIS A 168 21.78 -2.24 -38.34
N ASN A 169 20.99 -2.14 -37.26
CA ASN A 169 21.36 -1.36 -36.07
C ASN A 169 22.74 -1.79 -35.57
N LEU A 170 23.67 -0.83 -35.54
CA LEU A 170 25.06 -1.13 -35.23
C LEU A 170 25.25 -1.36 -33.73
N ASN A 171 24.35 -0.84 -32.87
CA ASN A 171 24.40 -0.87 -31.40
C ASN A 171 25.84 -0.75 -30.84
N ILE A 172 26.56 0.26 -31.30
CA ILE A 172 27.97 0.49 -30.95
C ILE A 172 28.12 1.78 -30.16
N ILE A 173 29.13 1.79 -29.30
CA ILE A 173 29.55 2.97 -28.56
C ILE A 173 30.71 3.62 -29.30
N ILE A 174 30.56 4.92 -29.57
CA ILE A 174 31.60 5.71 -30.20
C ILE A 174 32.66 6.02 -29.15
N THR A 175 33.78 5.29 -29.21
CA THR A 175 34.96 5.56 -28.39
C THR A 175 35.94 6.47 -29.14
N LYS A 176 36.86 7.13 -28.41
CA LYS A 176 37.96 7.90 -29.01
C LYS A 176 38.79 7.05 -29.99
N ASP A 177 38.95 5.77 -29.68
CA ASP A 177 39.65 4.85 -30.56
C ASP A 177 38.94 4.58 -31.88
N LEU A 178 37.60 4.44 -31.83
CA LEU A 178 36.78 4.29 -33.03
C LEU A 178 36.74 5.59 -33.84
N LEU A 179 36.65 6.76 -33.19
CA LEU A 179 36.73 8.07 -33.86
C LEU A 179 38.02 8.25 -34.64
N SER A 180 39.15 7.89 -34.04
CA SER A 180 40.45 7.93 -34.71
C SER A 180 40.53 6.96 -35.89
N LEU A 181 39.92 5.77 -35.77
CA LEU A 181 39.90 4.80 -36.85
C LEU A 181 39.05 5.29 -38.02
N ILE A 182 37.84 5.81 -37.75
CA ILE A 182 36.95 6.38 -38.76
C ILE A 182 37.61 7.58 -39.45
N ALA A 183 38.28 8.46 -38.71
CA ALA A 183 39.00 9.60 -39.29
C ALA A 183 40.08 9.16 -40.29
N SER A 184 40.82 8.11 -39.95
CA SER A 184 41.93 7.61 -40.77
C SER A 184 41.44 6.87 -42.01
N VAL A 185 40.35 6.10 -41.86
CA VAL A 185 39.63 5.47 -42.98
C VAL A 185 39.05 6.54 -43.90
N ALA A 186 38.33 7.52 -43.36
CA ALA A 186 37.73 8.62 -44.12
C ALA A 186 38.76 9.40 -44.92
N LYS A 187 39.88 9.79 -44.30
CA LYS A 187 40.98 10.48 -44.96
C LYS A 187 41.56 9.65 -46.11
N THR A 188 41.85 8.37 -45.85
CA THR A 188 42.49 7.49 -46.84
C THR A 188 41.57 7.25 -48.04
N LEU A 189 40.29 6.95 -47.79
CA LEU A 189 39.35 6.60 -48.85
C LEU A 189 38.83 7.79 -49.66
N ASN A 190 38.90 9.02 -49.14
CA ASN A 190 38.59 10.22 -49.92
C ASN A 190 39.80 10.74 -50.73
N SER A 191 40.95 10.07 -50.62
CA SER A 191 42.10 10.32 -51.49
C SER A 191 41.95 9.52 -52.78
N HIS A 192 42.29 10.10 -53.92
CA HIS A 192 42.14 9.45 -55.23
C HIS A 192 42.92 8.12 -55.27
N GLY A 193 42.24 7.01 -55.56
CA GLY A 193 42.85 5.67 -55.57
C GLY A 193 43.41 5.21 -54.22
N GLY A 194 42.86 5.73 -53.11
CA GLY A 194 43.27 5.34 -51.77
C GLY A 194 42.74 3.96 -51.40
N HIS A 195 43.62 3.01 -51.13
CA HIS A 195 43.27 1.71 -50.56
C HIS A 195 43.70 1.66 -49.08
N VAL A 196 43.01 0.88 -48.25
CA VAL A 196 43.33 0.75 -46.82
C VAL A 196 43.35 -0.70 -46.37
N MET A 197 44.35 -1.05 -45.57
CA MET A 197 44.44 -2.34 -44.87
C MET A 197 44.45 -2.07 -43.37
N MET A 198 43.36 -2.42 -42.69
CA MET A 198 43.23 -2.29 -41.25
C MET A 198 43.57 -3.61 -40.56
N ILE A 199 44.57 -3.55 -39.69
CA ILE A 199 45.07 -4.72 -38.96
C ILE A 199 44.83 -4.47 -37.47
N GLY A 200 44.11 -5.37 -36.82
CA GLY A 200 43.78 -5.21 -35.41
C GLY A 200 43.07 -6.41 -34.83
N GLN A 201 42.99 -6.53 -33.50
CA GLN A 201 42.18 -7.58 -32.89
C GLN A 201 40.69 -7.38 -33.19
N SER A 202 39.92 -8.46 -33.16
CA SER A 202 38.46 -8.40 -33.25
C SER A 202 37.87 -7.45 -32.17
N GLY A 203 36.78 -6.74 -32.51
CA GLY A 203 36.06 -5.86 -31.56
C GLY A 203 36.50 -4.39 -31.50
N ILE A 204 37.57 -4.00 -32.19
CA ILE A 204 38.00 -2.58 -32.28
C ILE A 204 37.06 -1.72 -33.15
N GLY A 205 36.24 -2.37 -33.99
CA GLY A 205 35.26 -1.69 -34.84
C GLY A 205 35.71 -1.41 -36.26
N ARG A 206 36.70 -2.15 -36.80
CA ARG A 206 37.19 -2.04 -38.20
C ARG A 206 36.06 -2.02 -39.24
N LYS A 207 35.22 -3.06 -39.26
CA LYS A 207 34.05 -3.15 -40.16
C LYS A 207 33.05 -2.01 -39.97
N VAL A 208 32.88 -1.57 -38.73
CA VAL A 208 31.91 -0.53 -38.35
C VAL A 208 32.40 0.82 -38.84
N ALA A 209 33.71 1.06 -38.76
CA ALA A 209 34.31 2.29 -39.24
C ALA A 209 34.06 2.47 -40.75
N VAL A 210 34.18 1.39 -41.54
CA VAL A 210 33.92 1.40 -42.98
C VAL A 210 32.45 1.66 -43.29
N LYS A 211 31.53 1.03 -42.55
CA LYS A 211 30.08 1.23 -42.71
C LYS A 211 29.64 2.66 -42.38
N ILE A 212 30.19 3.24 -41.32
CA ILE A 212 29.90 4.63 -40.96
C ILE A 212 30.52 5.57 -41.99
N ALA A 213 31.77 5.34 -42.40
CA ALA A 213 32.41 6.13 -43.45
C ALA A 213 31.61 6.07 -44.75
N SER A 214 31.12 4.88 -45.15
CA SER A 214 30.34 4.75 -46.38
C SER A 214 29.02 5.53 -46.34
N ALA A 215 28.35 5.56 -45.19
CA ALA A 215 27.14 6.36 -45.01
C ALA A 215 27.45 7.87 -45.01
N LEU A 216 28.50 8.30 -44.31
CA LEU A 216 28.90 9.71 -44.22
C LEU A 216 29.20 10.33 -45.58
N TYR A 217 29.90 9.59 -46.45
CA TYR A 217 30.30 10.07 -47.77
C TYR A 217 29.38 9.58 -48.90
N SER A 218 28.26 8.92 -48.56
CA SER A 218 27.29 8.36 -49.51
C SER A 218 27.95 7.46 -50.58
N THR A 219 28.97 6.70 -50.18
CA THR A 219 29.69 5.78 -51.07
C THR A 219 29.05 4.39 -51.01
N LYS A 220 29.14 3.66 -52.12
CA LYS A 220 28.56 2.33 -52.24
C LYS A 220 29.43 1.28 -51.56
N LEU A 221 28.87 0.55 -50.59
CA LEU A 221 29.58 -0.51 -49.89
C LEU A 221 29.28 -1.88 -50.53
N VAL A 222 30.31 -2.53 -51.07
CA VAL A 222 30.24 -3.91 -51.57
C VAL A 222 31.04 -4.81 -50.61
N ALA A 223 30.37 -5.78 -49.99
CA ALA A 223 30.98 -6.72 -49.05
C ALA A 223 30.71 -8.16 -49.50
N PRO A 224 31.69 -8.86 -50.10
CA PRO A 224 31.49 -10.22 -50.58
C PRO A 224 31.15 -11.19 -49.44
N SER A 225 30.05 -11.94 -49.60
CA SER A 225 29.54 -12.82 -48.53
C SER A 225 30.13 -14.23 -48.56
N SER A 226 30.85 -14.60 -49.63
CA SER A 226 31.33 -15.96 -49.86
C SER A 226 32.78 -15.98 -50.33
N ARG A 227 33.50 -17.05 -50.01
CA ARG A 227 34.87 -17.32 -50.48
C ARG A 227 34.91 -17.96 -51.86
N LYS A 228 33.75 -18.36 -52.41
CA LYS A 228 33.68 -18.99 -53.72
C LYS A 228 34.08 -17.99 -54.79
N GLN A 229 35.06 -18.36 -55.62
CA GLN A 229 35.59 -17.51 -56.69
C GLN A 229 34.50 -16.98 -57.63
N SER A 230 33.49 -17.79 -57.95
CA SER A 230 32.37 -17.36 -58.81
C SER A 230 31.57 -16.22 -58.21
N GLN A 231 31.28 -16.26 -56.91
CA GLN A 231 30.57 -15.19 -56.22
C GLN A 231 31.43 -13.93 -56.12
N LEU A 232 32.71 -14.09 -55.76
CA LEU A 232 33.65 -12.97 -55.70
C LEU A 232 33.77 -12.28 -57.06
N ASN A 233 33.83 -13.05 -58.16
CA ASN A 233 33.84 -12.50 -59.51
C ASN A 233 32.57 -11.70 -59.80
N SER A 234 31.39 -12.17 -59.41
CA SER A 234 30.13 -11.42 -59.56
C SER A 234 30.13 -10.12 -58.76
N ASP A 235 30.60 -10.17 -57.50
CA ASP A 235 30.68 -9.00 -56.62
C ASP A 235 31.70 -7.98 -57.16
N LEU A 236 32.84 -8.44 -57.70
CA LEU A 236 33.84 -7.61 -58.39
C LEU A 236 33.28 -7.00 -59.67
N LYS A 237 32.56 -7.76 -60.50
CA LYS A 237 31.90 -7.23 -61.71
C LYS A 237 30.93 -6.11 -61.35
N TYR A 238 30.15 -6.29 -60.29
CA TYR A 238 29.25 -5.26 -59.79
C TYR A 238 30.02 -4.01 -59.34
N ALA A 239 31.05 -4.17 -58.51
CA ALA A 239 31.88 -3.05 -58.05
C ALA A 239 32.53 -2.29 -59.24
N PHE A 240 33.02 -3.01 -60.24
CA PHE A 240 33.64 -2.43 -61.44
C PHE A 240 32.65 -1.65 -62.29
N GLN A 241 31.41 -2.12 -62.42
CA GLN A 241 30.36 -1.40 -63.12
C GLN A 241 30.01 -0.08 -62.42
N GLN A 242 29.87 -0.10 -61.10
CA GLN A 242 29.54 1.09 -60.33
C GLN A 242 30.68 2.13 -60.35
N ALA A 243 31.93 1.69 -60.14
CA ALA A 243 33.08 2.58 -60.15
C ALA A 243 33.44 3.07 -61.57
N GLY A 244 33.50 2.16 -62.55
CA GLY A 244 34.00 2.47 -63.88
C GLY A 244 32.97 3.01 -64.87
N ILE A 245 31.69 2.61 -64.76
CA ILE A 245 30.62 3.07 -65.66
C ILE A 245 29.88 4.26 -65.04
N GLU A 246 29.26 4.04 -63.87
CA GLU A 246 28.47 5.08 -63.20
C GLU A 246 29.37 6.20 -62.65
N GLY A 247 30.63 5.88 -62.29
CA GLY A 247 31.53 6.86 -61.66
C GLY A 247 31.19 7.14 -60.21
N GLU A 248 30.53 6.19 -59.54
CA GLU A 248 30.25 6.28 -58.12
C GLU A 248 31.45 5.79 -57.31
N GLU A 249 31.69 6.40 -56.16
CA GLU A 249 32.69 5.94 -55.20
C GLU A 249 32.26 4.60 -54.57
N VAL A 250 33.11 3.58 -54.68
CA VAL A 250 32.81 2.20 -54.24
C VAL A 250 33.85 1.72 -53.23
N TYR A 251 33.38 1.28 -52.07
CA TYR A 251 34.20 0.61 -51.06
C TYR A 251 33.99 -0.90 -51.15
N LEU A 252 35.03 -1.63 -51.55
CA LEU A 252 35.04 -3.09 -51.53
C LEU A 252 35.67 -3.58 -50.23
N LEU A 253 34.81 -4.08 -49.31
CA LEU A 253 35.21 -4.57 -48.00
C LEU A 253 35.61 -6.04 -48.05
N LEU A 254 36.89 -6.32 -47.76
CA LEU A 254 37.49 -7.65 -47.73
C LEU A 254 37.81 -8.05 -46.29
N GLU A 255 37.11 -9.05 -45.75
CA GLU A 255 37.36 -9.59 -44.41
C GLU A 255 38.34 -10.78 -44.45
N ASP A 256 38.95 -11.09 -43.29
CA ASP A 256 39.89 -12.21 -43.11
C ASP A 256 39.46 -13.51 -43.78
N TYR A 257 38.19 -13.90 -43.64
CA TYR A 257 37.71 -15.16 -44.17
C TYR A 257 37.72 -15.21 -45.70
N ILE A 258 37.59 -14.06 -46.37
CA ILE A 258 37.63 -13.95 -47.84
C ILE A 258 39.07 -14.10 -48.32
N LEU A 259 40.02 -13.45 -47.64
CA LEU A 259 41.44 -13.47 -48.02
C LEU A 259 42.08 -14.87 -47.93
N LYS A 260 41.49 -15.79 -47.16
CA LYS A 260 41.92 -17.20 -47.06
C LYS A 260 41.52 -18.08 -48.25
N GLY A 261 40.77 -17.58 -49.23
CA GLY A 261 40.40 -18.38 -50.40
C GLY A 261 41.54 -18.53 -51.42
N GLU A 262 41.50 -19.62 -52.18
CA GLU A 262 42.50 -19.92 -53.20
C GLU A 262 42.54 -18.86 -54.29
N ASN A 263 43.75 -18.45 -54.71
CA ASN A 263 44.00 -17.44 -55.76
C ASN A 263 43.41 -16.04 -55.52
N ILE A 264 42.73 -15.78 -54.41
CA ILE A 264 42.14 -14.47 -54.10
C ILE A 264 43.21 -13.40 -53.88
N LEU A 265 44.28 -13.73 -53.15
CA LEU A 265 45.38 -12.79 -52.88
C LEU A 265 46.10 -12.34 -54.16
N SER A 266 46.32 -13.24 -55.12
CA SER A 266 46.91 -12.88 -56.41
C SER A 266 45.99 -11.97 -57.25
N LEU A 267 44.67 -12.18 -57.18
CA LEU A 267 43.70 -11.34 -57.89
C LEU A 267 43.66 -9.94 -57.30
N ILE A 268 43.62 -9.82 -55.98
CA ILE A 268 43.65 -8.53 -55.27
C ILE A 268 44.97 -7.81 -55.52
N ASN A 269 46.10 -8.53 -55.53
CA ASN A 269 47.40 -7.94 -55.83
C ASN A 269 47.43 -7.34 -57.24
N THR A 270 46.87 -8.06 -58.22
CA THR A 270 46.77 -7.55 -59.61
C THR A 270 45.86 -6.33 -59.68
N LEU A 271 44.72 -6.35 -58.99
CA LEU A 271 43.80 -5.21 -58.90
C LEU A 271 44.47 -3.96 -58.30
N LEU A 272 45.24 -4.10 -57.22
CA LEU A 272 45.97 -3.00 -56.58
C LEU A 272 47.07 -2.41 -57.49
N LEU A 273 47.68 -3.24 -58.35
CA LEU A 273 48.79 -2.82 -59.21
C LEU A 273 48.32 -2.21 -60.53
N SER A 274 47.40 -2.88 -61.23
CA SER A 274 46.98 -2.49 -62.59
C SER A 274 45.57 -1.92 -62.68
N GLY A 275 44.72 -2.08 -61.66
CA GLY A 275 43.30 -1.75 -61.74
C GLY A 275 42.48 -2.77 -62.53
N GLU A 276 43.07 -3.92 -62.89
CA GLU A 276 42.45 -4.97 -63.69
C GLU A 276 42.53 -6.34 -63.00
N VAL A 277 41.58 -7.22 -63.35
CA VAL A 277 41.57 -8.61 -62.89
C VAL A 277 41.54 -9.54 -64.11
N PRO A 278 42.62 -10.32 -64.36
CA PRO A 278 42.68 -11.23 -65.49
C PRO A 278 41.56 -12.27 -65.45
N GLY A 279 40.89 -12.49 -66.59
CA GLY A 279 39.82 -13.47 -66.71
C GLY A 279 38.50 -13.09 -66.02
N LEU A 280 38.36 -11.85 -65.53
CA LEU A 280 37.08 -11.38 -64.97
C LEU A 280 36.03 -11.18 -66.06
N TYR A 281 36.41 -10.56 -67.18
CA TYR A 281 35.56 -10.34 -68.34
C TYR A 281 36.09 -11.07 -69.57
N ASN A 282 35.18 -11.57 -70.39
CA ASN A 282 35.50 -11.99 -71.76
C ASN A 282 35.63 -10.75 -72.66
N ALA A 283 36.37 -10.85 -73.77
CA ALA A 283 36.60 -9.72 -74.67
C ALA A 283 35.29 -9.09 -75.21
N THR A 284 34.27 -9.91 -75.45
CA THR A 284 32.93 -9.45 -75.88
C THR A 284 32.18 -8.69 -74.77
N GLU A 285 32.24 -9.19 -73.54
CA GLU A 285 31.62 -8.55 -72.37
C GLU A 285 32.26 -7.19 -72.10
N LEU A 286 33.59 -7.11 -72.11
CA LEU A 286 34.32 -5.87 -71.83
C LEU A 286 34.03 -4.81 -72.89
N ASN A 287 34.05 -5.17 -74.17
CA ASN A 287 33.73 -4.23 -75.26
C ASN A 287 32.29 -3.70 -75.12
N SER A 288 31.33 -4.57 -74.80
CA SER A 288 29.93 -4.16 -74.60
C SER A 288 29.76 -3.19 -73.42
N LEU A 289 30.49 -3.37 -72.32
CA LEU A 289 30.41 -2.48 -71.15
C LEU A 289 30.97 -1.10 -71.46
N VAL A 290 32.08 -1.07 -72.19
CA VAL A 290 32.84 0.14 -72.46
C VAL A 290 32.22 0.99 -73.59
N MET A 291 31.36 0.41 -74.43
CA MET A 291 30.63 1.16 -75.47
C MET A 291 29.84 2.36 -74.92
N GLY A 292 29.31 2.26 -73.69
CA GLY A 292 28.57 3.36 -73.05
C GLY A 292 29.45 4.54 -72.58
N LEU A 293 30.78 4.39 -72.58
CA LEU A 293 31.70 5.38 -72.02
C LEU A 293 32.16 6.45 -73.03
N GLY A 294 31.82 6.33 -74.31
CA GLY A 294 32.32 7.23 -75.37
C GLY A 294 31.99 8.71 -75.12
N ASP A 295 30.76 9.00 -74.69
CA ASP A 295 30.32 10.37 -74.38
C ASP A 295 31.05 10.94 -73.14
N GLN A 296 31.25 10.11 -72.12
CA GLN A 296 31.93 10.50 -70.88
C GLN A 296 33.44 10.70 -71.11
N MET A 297 34.06 9.87 -71.95
CA MET A 297 35.45 10.00 -72.37
C MET A 297 35.69 11.31 -73.13
N SER A 298 34.76 11.67 -74.02
CA SER A 298 34.79 12.94 -74.77
C SER A 298 34.67 14.15 -73.85
N ARG A 299 33.78 14.09 -72.84
CA ARG A 299 33.64 15.16 -71.83
C ARG A 299 34.88 15.32 -70.95
N ALA A 300 35.59 14.23 -70.66
CA ALA A 300 36.83 14.23 -69.89
C ALA A 300 38.06 14.64 -70.71
N ASN A 301 37.93 14.85 -72.04
CA ASN A 301 39.03 15.09 -72.97
C ASN A 301 40.16 14.03 -72.87
N TYR A 302 39.79 12.76 -72.70
CA TYR A 302 40.76 11.67 -72.55
C TYR A 302 41.19 11.10 -73.92
N GLU A 303 42.50 11.09 -74.20
CA GLU A 303 43.07 10.70 -75.51
C GLU A 303 43.49 9.22 -75.62
N GLY A 304 42.91 8.32 -74.82
CA GLY A 304 43.27 6.89 -74.78
C GLY A 304 42.18 5.93 -75.27
N SER A 305 42.44 4.63 -75.14
CA SER A 305 41.42 3.60 -75.45
C SER A 305 40.27 3.67 -74.43
N PRO A 306 39.01 3.41 -74.85
CA PRO A 306 37.87 3.32 -73.93
C PRO A 306 38.08 2.32 -72.78
N ILE A 307 38.83 1.23 -73.01
CA ILE A 307 39.16 0.25 -71.96
C ILE A 307 40.13 0.88 -70.94
N GLN A 308 41.15 1.61 -71.41
CA GLN A 308 42.08 2.32 -70.52
C GLN A 308 41.35 3.39 -69.70
N PHE A 309 40.40 4.10 -70.32
CA PHE A 309 39.55 5.06 -69.61
C PHE A 309 38.73 4.38 -68.50
N PHE A 310 38.13 3.22 -68.78
CA PHE A 310 37.41 2.42 -67.78
C PHE A 310 38.31 2.02 -66.60
N ILE A 311 39.55 1.57 -66.88
CA ILE A 311 40.51 1.17 -65.85
C ILE A 311 40.98 2.36 -65.01
N GLU A 312 41.24 3.52 -65.63
CA GLU A 312 41.61 4.72 -64.90
C GLU A 312 40.48 5.19 -63.98
N ARG A 313 39.22 5.06 -64.40
CA ARG A 313 38.05 5.32 -63.54
C ARG A 313 37.92 4.32 -62.41
N ILE A 314 38.18 3.04 -62.66
CA ILE A 314 38.24 2.02 -61.59
C ILE A 314 39.32 2.42 -60.58
N LYS A 315 40.53 2.78 -61.00
CA LYS A 315 41.59 3.22 -60.07
C LYS A 315 41.23 4.47 -59.29
N GLN A 316 40.41 5.36 -59.85
CA GLN A 316 39.98 6.58 -59.18
C GLN A 316 38.89 6.32 -58.12
N HIS A 317 37.86 5.54 -58.47
CA HIS A 317 36.64 5.42 -57.68
C HIS A 317 36.47 4.09 -56.92
N LEU A 318 37.27 3.06 -57.22
CA LEU A 318 37.24 1.79 -56.50
C LEU A 318 38.28 1.78 -55.38
N HIS A 319 37.80 1.77 -54.15
CA HIS A 319 38.65 1.68 -52.96
C HIS A 319 38.57 0.29 -52.34
N LEU A 320 39.75 -0.26 -52.04
CA LEU A 320 39.89 -1.58 -51.45
C LEU A 320 40.09 -1.42 -49.96
N VAL A 321 39.27 -2.12 -49.17
CA VAL A 321 39.28 -2.03 -47.71
C VAL A 321 39.46 -3.42 -47.12
N ALA A 322 40.68 -3.76 -46.70
CA ALA A 322 40.97 -5.04 -46.07
C ALA A 322 40.91 -4.94 -44.54
N CYS A 323 40.14 -5.82 -43.89
CA CYS A 323 40.09 -5.97 -42.43
C CYS A 323 40.72 -7.29 -42.05
N VAL A 324 41.92 -7.25 -41.43
CA VAL A 324 42.71 -8.44 -41.10
C VAL A 324 43.00 -8.52 -39.61
N ASP A 325 42.75 -9.67 -38.99
CA ASP A 325 43.02 -9.88 -37.56
C ASP A 325 44.51 -10.07 -37.31
N VAL A 326 45.02 -9.49 -36.23
CA VAL A 326 46.43 -9.62 -35.83
C VAL A 326 46.76 -11.06 -35.44
N ASP A 327 45.78 -11.77 -34.86
CA ASP A 327 45.93 -13.15 -34.42
C ASP A 327 45.76 -14.16 -35.57
N ASN A 328 45.63 -13.69 -36.82
CA ASN A 328 45.54 -14.55 -37.99
C ASN A 328 46.92 -15.13 -38.35
N GLU A 329 47.06 -16.46 -38.27
CA GLU A 329 48.30 -17.18 -38.59
C GLU A 329 48.81 -16.89 -40.02
N ASP A 330 47.89 -16.61 -40.95
CA ASP A 330 48.19 -16.33 -42.36
C ASP A 330 48.62 -14.87 -42.63
N LEU A 331 48.63 -13.98 -41.63
CA LEU A 331 48.91 -12.55 -41.83
C LEU A 331 50.24 -12.31 -42.55
N GLN A 332 51.26 -13.09 -42.20
CA GLN A 332 52.58 -13.00 -42.85
C GLN A 332 52.55 -13.48 -44.30
N ASN A 333 51.74 -14.49 -44.61
CA ASN A 333 51.54 -14.99 -45.96
C ASN A 333 50.76 -13.99 -46.83
N ILE A 334 49.78 -13.29 -46.25
CA ILE A 334 49.04 -12.21 -46.94
C ILE A 334 50.00 -11.15 -47.47
N PHE A 335 50.97 -10.71 -46.66
CA PHE A 335 51.97 -9.73 -47.07
C PHE A 335 52.94 -10.24 -48.14
N GLU A 336 53.29 -11.52 -48.12
CA GLU A 336 54.19 -12.11 -49.12
C GLU A 336 53.48 -12.36 -50.46
N SER A 337 52.26 -12.87 -50.39
CA SER A 337 51.46 -13.22 -51.56
C SER A 337 50.80 -12.00 -52.21
N CYS A 338 50.56 -10.92 -51.45
CA CYS A 338 49.97 -9.67 -51.92
C CYS A 338 50.79 -8.46 -51.47
N PRO A 339 51.98 -8.23 -52.07
CA PRO A 339 52.81 -7.06 -51.77
C PRO A 339 52.12 -5.73 -52.13
N GLY A 340 51.12 -5.76 -53.02
CA GLY A 340 50.32 -4.59 -53.38
C GLY A 340 49.70 -3.88 -52.17
N PHE A 341 49.32 -4.61 -51.11
CA PHE A 341 48.85 -3.98 -49.88
C PHE A 341 49.92 -3.11 -49.20
N ILE A 342 51.20 -3.50 -49.25
CA ILE A 342 52.29 -2.75 -48.62
C ILE A 342 52.58 -1.44 -49.39
N PHE A 343 52.53 -1.49 -50.73
CA PHE A 343 52.96 -0.37 -51.58
C PHE A 343 51.82 0.56 -52.00
N HIS A 344 50.61 0.01 -52.23
CA HIS A 344 49.47 0.75 -52.80
C HIS A 344 48.35 1.02 -51.79
N SER A 345 48.40 0.45 -50.58
CA SER A 345 47.44 0.75 -49.51
C SER A 345 48.09 1.45 -48.32
N THR A 346 47.28 2.18 -47.55
CA THR A 346 47.66 2.66 -46.22
C THR A 346 47.37 1.57 -45.20
N ILE A 347 48.39 1.17 -44.43
CA ILE A 347 48.23 0.19 -43.37
C ILE A 347 47.90 0.92 -42.07
N ILE A 348 46.74 0.61 -41.49
CA ILE A 348 46.32 1.11 -40.18
C ILE A 348 46.43 -0.05 -39.19
N TRP A 349 47.50 -0.05 -38.39
CA TRP A 349 47.73 -1.03 -37.35
C TRP A 349 47.20 -0.52 -36.01
N LYS A 350 46.16 -1.17 -35.51
CA LYS A 350 45.55 -0.87 -34.21
C LYS A 350 45.11 -2.16 -33.56
N ASP A 351 45.96 -2.72 -32.71
CA ASP A 351 45.76 -4.02 -32.06
C ASP A 351 45.01 -3.93 -30.72
N LYS A 352 45.11 -2.80 -30.02
CA LYS A 352 44.57 -2.61 -28.66
C LYS A 352 43.71 -1.36 -28.53
N LEU A 353 42.81 -1.39 -27.55
CA LEU A 353 42.13 -0.20 -27.05
C LEU A 353 43.07 0.59 -26.13
N SER A 354 43.03 1.91 -26.24
CA SER A 354 43.67 2.84 -25.31
C SER A 354 43.15 2.65 -23.89
N GLN A 355 43.98 2.95 -22.87
CA GLN A 355 43.56 2.88 -21.47
C GLN A 355 42.38 3.83 -21.18
N GLU A 356 42.31 4.98 -21.86
CA GLU A 356 41.17 5.90 -21.81
C GLU A 356 39.88 5.23 -22.30
N SER A 357 39.94 4.50 -23.41
CA SER A 357 38.77 3.80 -23.96
C SER A 357 38.40 2.59 -23.10
N LEU A 358 39.37 1.87 -22.53
CA LEU A 358 39.10 0.76 -21.60
C LEU A 358 38.38 1.24 -20.33
N ALA A 359 38.76 2.40 -19.79
CA ALA A 359 38.12 2.97 -18.60
C ALA A 359 36.74 3.59 -18.88
N SER A 360 36.57 4.27 -20.01
CA SER A 360 35.31 4.96 -20.34
C SER A 360 34.25 4.04 -20.92
N LEU A 361 34.62 2.95 -21.60
CA LEU A 361 33.67 2.06 -22.28
C LEU A 361 32.63 1.41 -21.34
N PRO A 362 33.00 0.80 -20.19
CA PRO A 362 32.02 0.24 -19.26
C PRO A 362 31.01 1.29 -18.80
N LYS A 363 31.49 2.50 -18.47
CA LYS A 363 30.66 3.62 -18.05
C LYS A 363 29.64 3.99 -19.14
N MET A 364 30.11 4.23 -20.37
CA MET A 364 29.24 4.59 -21.48
C MET A 364 28.21 3.50 -21.82
N MET A 365 28.58 2.22 -21.69
CA MET A 365 27.65 1.10 -21.93
C MET A 365 26.59 1.05 -20.84
N ILE A 366 26.99 1.08 -19.57
CA ILE A 366 26.08 1.04 -18.43
C ILE A 366 25.15 2.26 -18.42
N ASP A 367 25.66 3.46 -18.70
CA ASP A 367 24.86 4.69 -18.75
C ASP A 367 23.81 4.65 -19.89
N ARG A 368 24.17 4.07 -21.04
CA ARG A 368 23.21 3.83 -22.14
C ARG A 368 22.08 2.90 -21.68
N TYR A 369 22.43 1.76 -21.07
CA TYR A 369 21.43 0.83 -20.53
C TYR A 369 20.53 1.48 -19.47
N ASN A 370 21.10 2.25 -18.55
CA ASN A 370 20.35 2.98 -17.51
C ASN A 370 19.42 4.06 -18.08
N SER A 371 19.74 4.61 -19.27
CA SER A 371 18.89 5.59 -19.95
C SER A 371 17.69 4.94 -20.65
N ASP A 372 17.89 3.73 -21.19
CA ASP A 372 16.87 2.98 -21.92
C ASP A 372 15.88 2.27 -20.99
N GLU A 373 16.35 1.71 -19.86
CA GLU A 373 15.53 0.97 -18.90
C GLU A 373 15.36 1.71 -17.56
N LYS A 374 14.11 2.04 -17.20
CA LYS A 374 13.77 2.83 -15.99
C LYS A 374 13.67 2.03 -14.68
N THR A 375 13.91 0.72 -14.69
CA THR A 375 13.52 -0.15 -13.57
C THR A 375 14.43 0.02 -12.35
N PHE A 376 15.74 0.16 -12.55
CA PHE A 376 16.75 0.42 -11.51
C PHE A 376 18.07 0.86 -12.15
N GLN A 377 18.89 1.61 -11.41
CA GLN A 377 20.21 2.05 -11.90
C GLN A 377 21.25 0.95 -11.67
N ILE A 378 21.85 0.47 -12.75
CA ILE A 378 23.01 -0.42 -12.71
C ILE A 378 24.21 0.38 -12.21
N GLN A 379 24.80 -0.07 -11.10
CA GLN A 379 26.00 0.54 -10.56
C GLN A 379 27.24 0.05 -11.32
N GLN A 380 28.20 0.94 -11.54
CA GLN A 380 29.48 0.60 -12.17
C GLN A 380 30.48 0.16 -11.10
N SER A 381 31.24 -0.90 -11.42
CA SER A 381 32.47 -1.25 -10.70
C SER A 381 33.69 -0.59 -11.35
N ASN A 382 34.70 -0.18 -10.58
CA ASN A 382 35.90 0.48 -11.10
C ASN A 382 36.97 -0.49 -11.64
N TYR A 383 36.77 -1.80 -11.48
CA TYR A 383 37.79 -2.82 -11.71
C TYR A 383 37.79 -3.45 -13.11
N PHE A 384 36.91 -3.02 -14.04
CA PHE A 384 36.84 -3.57 -15.40
C PHE A 384 38.20 -3.53 -16.14
N PRO A 385 38.93 -2.41 -16.20
CA PRO A 385 40.21 -2.36 -16.92
C PRO A 385 41.26 -3.24 -16.25
N ASN A 386 41.26 -3.32 -14.92
CA ASN A 386 42.22 -4.13 -14.16
C ASN A 386 42.05 -5.61 -14.46
N ILE A 387 40.82 -6.11 -14.46
CA ILE A 387 40.51 -7.52 -14.80
C ILE A 387 40.94 -7.83 -16.23
N PHE A 388 40.65 -6.94 -17.18
CA PHE A 388 41.06 -7.13 -18.57
C PHE A 388 42.59 -7.15 -18.74
N ASN A 389 43.31 -6.32 -17.98
CA ASN A 389 44.77 -6.27 -17.98
C ASN A 389 45.42 -7.47 -17.26
N ILE A 390 44.72 -8.14 -16.34
CA ILE A 390 45.17 -9.38 -15.69
C ILE A 390 44.93 -10.60 -16.58
N ALA A 391 43.87 -10.58 -17.40
CA ALA A 391 43.52 -11.69 -18.28
C ALA A 391 44.69 -12.11 -19.18
N ASN A 392 44.78 -13.42 -19.47
CA ASN A 392 45.81 -14.02 -20.31
C ASN A 392 45.91 -13.26 -21.64
N THR A 393 47.13 -12.99 -22.09
CA THR A 393 47.41 -12.23 -23.31
C THR A 393 46.72 -12.80 -24.54
N LYS A 394 46.56 -14.12 -24.64
CA LYS A 394 45.82 -14.78 -25.75
C LYS A 394 44.31 -14.56 -25.72
N LEU A 395 43.74 -14.29 -24.55
CA LEU A 395 42.30 -14.07 -24.36
C LEU A 395 41.96 -12.58 -24.28
N ARG A 396 42.97 -11.70 -24.20
CA ARG A 396 42.82 -10.25 -24.14
C ARG A 396 42.46 -9.70 -25.52
N ASN A 397 41.17 -9.72 -25.82
CA ASN A 397 40.60 -9.23 -27.06
C ASN A 397 39.47 -8.21 -26.75
N PRO A 398 39.42 -7.03 -27.42
CA PRO A 398 38.39 -6.01 -27.23
C PRO A 398 36.95 -6.52 -27.35
N ARG A 399 36.69 -7.49 -28.24
CA ARG A 399 35.36 -8.12 -28.36
C ARG A 399 34.96 -8.86 -27.09
N LYS A 400 35.90 -9.58 -26.47
CA LYS A 400 35.66 -10.26 -25.18
C LYS A 400 35.45 -9.25 -24.07
N TYR A 401 36.17 -8.14 -24.06
CA TYR A 401 35.93 -7.06 -23.10
C TYR A 401 34.50 -6.50 -23.19
N ILE A 402 34.04 -6.19 -24.40
CA ILE A 402 32.65 -5.76 -24.65
C ILE A 402 31.65 -6.84 -24.22
N GLN A 403 31.94 -8.12 -24.51
CA GLN A 403 31.09 -9.23 -24.09
C GLN A 403 31.02 -9.36 -22.56
N MET A 404 32.13 -9.19 -21.84
CA MET A 404 32.16 -9.18 -20.37
C MET A 404 31.29 -8.06 -19.80
N ILE A 405 31.31 -6.88 -20.40
CA ILE A 405 30.47 -5.74 -20.00
C ILE A 405 28.99 -6.05 -20.25
N ASN A 406 28.63 -6.59 -21.42
CA ASN A 406 27.25 -6.98 -21.71
C ASN A 406 26.75 -8.09 -20.78
N LEU A 407 27.60 -9.07 -20.48
CA LEU A 407 27.29 -10.14 -19.53
C LEU A 407 27.14 -9.60 -18.11
N TYR A 408 27.99 -8.64 -17.72
CA TYR A 408 27.85 -7.95 -16.44
C TYR A 408 26.48 -7.28 -16.31
N VAL A 409 26.06 -6.51 -17.33
CA VAL A 409 24.75 -5.83 -17.36
C VAL A 409 23.62 -6.84 -17.23
N SER A 410 23.64 -7.90 -18.04
CA SER A 410 22.65 -8.98 -18.02
C SER A 410 22.57 -9.68 -16.65
N LEU A 411 23.71 -10.08 -16.08
CA LEU A 411 23.76 -10.74 -14.78
C LEU A 411 23.30 -9.82 -13.65
N TYR A 412 23.70 -8.54 -13.70
CA TYR A 412 23.28 -7.56 -12.72
C TYR A 412 21.76 -7.38 -12.75
N GLN A 413 21.16 -7.27 -13.94
CA GLN A 413 19.70 -7.14 -14.08
C GLN A 413 18.95 -8.36 -13.53
N GLU A 414 19.39 -9.57 -13.87
CA GLU A 414 18.78 -10.81 -13.39
C GLU A 414 18.87 -10.92 -11.86
N LYS A 415 20.06 -10.67 -11.28
CA LYS A 415 20.26 -10.80 -9.84
C LYS A 415 19.59 -9.68 -9.05
N MET A 416 19.64 -8.44 -9.53
CA MET A 416 18.97 -7.31 -8.90
C MET A 416 17.46 -7.50 -8.88
N SER A 417 16.86 -7.92 -10.01
CA SER A 417 15.42 -8.21 -10.07
C SER A 417 15.04 -9.39 -9.15
N GLY A 418 15.88 -10.41 -9.05
CA GLY A 418 15.73 -11.51 -8.09
C GLY A 418 15.78 -11.05 -6.62
N ILE A 419 16.75 -10.19 -6.27
CA ILE A 419 16.89 -9.62 -4.92
C ILE A 419 15.68 -8.74 -4.59
N LEU A 420 15.28 -7.82 -5.48
CA LEU A 420 14.12 -6.96 -5.30
C LEU A 420 12.81 -7.78 -5.14
N SER A 421 12.64 -8.85 -5.92
CA SER A 421 11.48 -9.75 -5.78
C SER A 421 11.45 -10.45 -4.42
N LYS A 422 12.60 -10.92 -3.91
CA LYS A 422 12.70 -11.51 -2.58
C LYS A 422 12.44 -10.47 -1.48
N GLN A 423 13.04 -9.29 -1.60
CA GLN A 423 12.92 -8.21 -0.65
C GLN A 423 11.47 -7.73 -0.52
N THR A 424 10.78 -7.52 -1.64
CA THR A 424 9.36 -7.13 -1.66
C THR A 424 8.46 -8.18 -1.01
N LYS A 425 8.68 -9.48 -1.27
CA LYS A 425 7.95 -10.58 -0.62
C LYS A 425 8.20 -10.63 0.88
N LEU A 426 9.46 -10.57 1.32
CA LEU A 426 9.84 -10.58 2.73
C LEU A 426 9.31 -9.33 3.46
N GLN A 427 9.43 -8.15 2.86
CA GLN A 427 8.88 -6.90 3.40
C GLN A 427 7.35 -6.98 3.56
N ALA A 428 6.64 -7.53 2.58
CA ALA A 428 5.20 -7.74 2.68
C ALA A 428 4.85 -8.71 3.83
N GLY A 429 5.60 -9.81 3.97
CA GLY A 429 5.45 -10.77 5.07
C GLY A 429 5.70 -10.15 6.44
N VAL A 430 6.83 -9.47 6.62
CA VAL A 430 7.21 -8.76 7.86
C VAL A 430 6.17 -7.69 8.21
N ARG A 431 5.70 -6.92 7.21
CA ARG A 431 4.63 -5.93 7.41
C ARG A 431 3.34 -6.58 7.89
N LYS A 432 2.92 -7.69 7.28
CA LYS A 432 1.70 -8.41 7.68
C LYS A 432 1.79 -8.98 9.10
N LEU A 433 2.96 -9.50 9.48
CA LEU A 433 3.20 -9.96 10.86
C LEU A 433 3.20 -8.81 11.86
N THR A 434 3.74 -7.65 11.48
CA THR A 434 3.72 -6.44 12.32
C THR A 434 2.29 -5.92 12.50
N GLU A 435 1.50 -5.89 11.42
CA GLU A 435 0.06 -5.56 11.46
C GLU A 435 -0.71 -6.54 12.36
N ALA A 436 -0.44 -7.85 12.25
CA ALA A 436 -1.06 -8.88 13.09
C ALA A 436 -0.70 -8.70 14.58
N LYS A 437 0.59 -8.46 14.91
CA LYS A 437 1.02 -8.17 16.28
C LYS A 437 0.30 -6.96 16.88
N TYR A 438 0.13 -5.89 16.09
CA TYR A 438 -0.60 -4.71 16.51
C TYR A 438 -2.09 -5.02 16.78
N LEU A 439 -2.75 -5.73 15.87
CA LEU A 439 -4.17 -6.11 16.02
C LEU A 439 -4.40 -7.00 17.25
N VAL A 440 -3.51 -7.96 17.52
CA VAL A 440 -3.57 -8.79 18.73
C VAL A 440 -3.41 -7.94 19.98
N SER A 441 -2.47 -7.00 19.99
CA SER A 441 -2.31 -6.05 21.11
C SER A 441 -3.55 -5.19 21.34
N GLU A 442 -4.18 -4.70 20.28
CA GLU A 442 -5.41 -3.88 20.36
C GLU A 442 -6.59 -4.72 20.88
N LEU A 443 -6.77 -5.95 20.37
CA LEU A 443 -7.80 -6.87 20.84
C LEU A 443 -7.60 -7.24 22.31
N LYS A 444 -6.36 -7.45 22.75
CA LYS A 444 -6.01 -7.74 24.14
C LYS A 444 -6.40 -6.59 25.07
N GLN A 445 -6.16 -5.36 24.65
CA GLN A 445 -6.59 -4.18 25.39
C GLN A 445 -8.12 -4.07 25.46
N LYS A 446 -8.84 -4.32 24.36
CA LYS A 446 -10.31 -4.30 24.33
C LYS A 446 -10.93 -5.40 25.21
N ALA A 447 -10.36 -6.61 25.18
CA ALA A 447 -10.81 -7.72 26.03
C ALA A 447 -10.62 -7.39 27.52
N ALA A 448 -9.49 -6.81 27.92
CA ALA A 448 -9.25 -6.40 29.30
C ALA A 448 -10.29 -5.36 29.80
N VAL A 449 -10.65 -4.37 28.96
CA VAL A 449 -11.69 -3.39 29.29
C VAL A 449 -13.08 -4.04 29.40
N GLN A 450 -13.39 -5.01 28.53
CA GLN A 450 -14.66 -5.75 28.59
C GLN A 450 -14.75 -6.64 29.84
N GLU A 451 -13.65 -7.27 30.24
CA GLU A 451 -13.56 -8.10 31.44
C GLU A 451 -13.80 -7.26 32.72
N GLU A 452 -13.22 -6.06 32.80
CA GLU A 452 -13.49 -5.13 33.90
C GLU A 452 -14.97 -4.69 33.95
N ARG A 453 -15.56 -4.37 32.80
CA ARG A 453 -16.98 -4.01 32.70
C ARG A 453 -17.90 -5.16 33.08
N LEU A 454 -17.55 -6.39 32.69
CA LEU A 454 -18.31 -7.59 33.06
C LEU A 454 -18.32 -7.77 34.58
N ALA A 455 -17.16 -7.66 35.22
CA ALA A 455 -17.02 -7.75 36.67
C ALA A 455 -17.86 -6.67 37.40
N GLU A 456 -17.86 -5.43 36.89
CA GLU A 456 -18.69 -4.36 37.45
C GLU A 456 -20.20 -4.65 37.33
N LYS A 457 -20.64 -5.17 36.17
CA LYS A 457 -22.05 -5.51 35.92
C LYS A 457 -22.51 -6.73 36.72
N GLN A 458 -21.70 -7.77 36.81
CA GLN A 458 -21.95 -8.92 37.68
C GLN A 458 -22.05 -8.50 39.15
N LYS A 459 -21.17 -7.61 39.61
CA LYS A 459 -21.23 -7.06 40.97
C LYS A 459 -22.54 -6.29 41.22
N LYS A 460 -23.00 -5.48 40.27
CA LYS A 460 -24.28 -4.76 40.36
C LYS A 460 -25.49 -5.71 40.34
N ALA A 461 -25.45 -6.77 39.53
CA ALA A 461 -26.50 -7.79 39.48
C ALA A 461 -26.59 -8.57 40.81
N ASN A 462 -25.45 -8.98 41.37
CA ASN A 462 -25.39 -9.66 42.67
C ASN A 462 -25.89 -8.76 43.81
N ALA A 463 -25.54 -7.47 43.82
CA ALA A 463 -26.06 -6.52 44.80
C ALA A 463 -27.59 -6.34 44.69
N ALA A 464 -28.14 -6.33 43.47
CA ALA A 464 -29.59 -6.30 43.26
C ALA A 464 -30.29 -7.59 43.75
N LEU A 465 -29.67 -8.77 43.53
CA LEU A 465 -30.14 -10.04 44.08
C LEU A 465 -30.21 -10.02 45.61
N ASP A 466 -29.16 -9.55 46.27
CA ASP A 466 -29.10 -9.48 47.73
C ASP A 466 -30.16 -8.53 48.29
N MET A 467 -30.38 -7.38 47.63
CA MET A 467 -31.45 -6.45 48.01
C MET A 467 -32.84 -7.09 47.85
N ILE A 468 -33.11 -7.80 46.76
CA ILE A 468 -34.39 -8.52 46.55
C ILE A 468 -34.58 -9.61 47.60
N SER A 469 -33.52 -10.35 47.95
CA SER A 469 -33.59 -11.40 48.97
C SER A 469 -33.94 -10.84 50.35
N ASN A 470 -33.28 -9.74 50.72
CA ASN A 470 -33.55 -9.06 51.99
C ASN A 470 -34.95 -8.44 52.04
N THR A 471 -35.42 -7.80 50.96
CA THR A 471 -36.78 -7.24 50.91
C THR A 471 -37.86 -8.32 50.91
N MET A 472 -37.67 -9.43 50.19
CA MET A 472 -38.59 -10.58 50.20
C MET A 472 -38.66 -11.25 51.57
N LYS A 473 -37.54 -11.36 52.29
CA LYS A 473 -37.51 -11.93 53.63
C LYS A 473 -38.33 -11.08 54.60
N ASN A 474 -38.20 -9.76 54.52
CA ASN A 474 -38.99 -8.83 55.34
C ASN A 474 -40.49 -8.84 54.94
N ALA A 475 -40.79 -8.87 53.64
CA ALA A 475 -42.16 -8.96 53.14
C ALA A 475 -42.89 -10.22 53.64
N ASN A 476 -42.21 -11.37 53.67
CA ASN A 476 -42.80 -12.61 54.17
C ASN A 476 -43.17 -12.53 55.66
N VAL A 477 -42.37 -11.85 56.49
CA VAL A 477 -42.69 -11.64 57.92
C VAL A 477 -43.95 -10.77 58.07
N HIS A 478 -44.06 -9.69 57.30
CA HIS A 478 -45.26 -8.83 57.31
C HIS A 478 -46.49 -9.57 56.78
N LYS A 479 -46.32 -10.46 55.79
CA LYS A 479 -47.40 -11.31 55.25
C LYS A 479 -47.91 -12.33 56.27
N GLU A 480 -47.02 -12.99 57.01
CA GLU A 480 -47.39 -13.91 58.10
C GLU A 480 -48.13 -13.18 59.23
N GLN A 481 -47.68 -11.98 59.61
CA GLN A 481 -48.35 -11.13 60.59
C GLN A 481 -49.76 -10.75 60.12
N MET A 482 -49.93 -10.37 58.85
CA MET A 482 -51.23 -10.06 58.26
C MET A 482 -52.19 -11.24 58.25
N GLU A 483 -51.74 -12.44 57.84
CA GLU A 483 -52.59 -13.65 57.85
C GLU A 483 -53.06 -13.99 59.27
N SER A 484 -52.17 -13.89 60.26
CA SER A 484 -52.52 -14.13 61.66
C SER A 484 -53.54 -13.10 62.21
N LEU A 485 -53.42 -11.84 61.81
CA LEU A 485 -54.32 -10.76 62.24
C LEU A 485 -55.68 -10.88 61.56
N LYS A 486 -55.71 -11.26 60.27
CA LYS A 486 -56.93 -11.50 59.50
C LYS A 486 -57.79 -12.62 60.08
N LEU A 487 -57.16 -13.72 60.53
CA LEU A 487 -57.85 -14.82 61.19
C LEU A 487 -58.50 -14.37 62.51
N LYS A 488 -57.79 -13.57 63.32
CA LYS A 488 -58.33 -13.03 64.59
C LYS A 488 -59.49 -12.07 64.37
N THR A 489 -59.41 -11.18 63.38
CA THR A 489 -60.49 -10.25 63.05
C THR A 489 -61.76 -10.98 62.60
N GLU A 490 -61.63 -12.10 61.87
CA GLU A 490 -62.77 -12.92 61.44
C GLU A 490 -63.44 -13.64 62.63
N GLU A 491 -62.66 -14.16 63.58
CA GLU A 491 -63.19 -14.75 64.82
C GLU A 491 -63.93 -13.71 65.67
N GLU A 492 -63.38 -12.51 65.84
CA GLU A 492 -64.01 -11.41 66.58
C GLU A 492 -65.31 -10.92 65.90
N ASN A 493 -65.34 -10.89 64.56
CA ASN A 493 -66.54 -10.53 63.79
C ASN A 493 -67.68 -11.55 64.00
N GLN A 494 -67.37 -12.84 63.96
CA GLN A 494 -68.37 -13.90 64.20
C GLN A 494 -68.93 -13.86 65.62
N GLN A 495 -68.09 -13.52 66.62
CA GLN A 495 -68.55 -13.34 68.00
C GLN A 495 -69.48 -12.12 68.15
N LEU A 496 -69.18 -11.00 67.48
CA LEU A 496 -70.05 -9.82 67.47
C LEU A 496 -71.45 -10.13 66.89
N ILE A 497 -71.51 -10.90 65.80
CA ILE A 497 -72.77 -11.30 65.15
C ILE A 497 -73.62 -12.18 66.08
N LYS A 498 -73.01 -13.16 66.75
CA LYS A 498 -73.70 -14.03 67.72
C LYS A 498 -74.29 -13.23 68.88
N ARG A 499 -73.49 -12.34 69.49
CA ARG A 499 -73.94 -11.53 70.64
C ARG A 499 -75.02 -10.52 70.27
N LYS A 500 -75.00 -9.96 69.05
CA LYS A 500 -76.07 -9.09 68.57
C LYS A 500 -77.42 -9.83 68.51
N LYS A 501 -77.39 -11.09 68.08
CA LYS A 501 -78.59 -11.93 67.96
C LYS A 501 -79.20 -12.28 69.32
N GLU A 502 -78.37 -12.56 70.33
CA GLU A 502 -78.81 -12.86 71.71
C GLU A 502 -79.51 -11.67 72.38
N ILE A 503 -79.07 -10.43 72.09
CA ILE A 503 -79.71 -9.21 72.62
C ILE A 503 -81.10 -8.97 71.97
N GLU A 504 -81.24 -9.22 70.67
CA GLU A 504 -82.52 -9.05 69.95
C GLU A 504 -83.57 -10.08 70.38
N GLU A 505 -83.16 -11.30 70.74
CA GLU A 505 -84.06 -12.39 71.17
C GLU A 505 -84.70 -12.08 72.54
N GLU A 506 -83.91 -11.64 73.53
CA GLU A 506 -84.40 -11.29 74.89
C GLU A 506 -85.30 -10.05 74.92
N LEU A 507 -85.12 -9.10 73.97
CA LEU A 507 -86.00 -7.93 73.85
C LEU A 507 -87.39 -8.29 73.30
N SER A 508 -87.46 -9.29 72.40
CA SER A 508 -88.68 -9.62 71.65
C SER A 508 -89.81 -10.21 72.51
N ASP A 509 -89.47 -10.87 73.62
CA ASP A 509 -90.45 -11.54 74.49
C ASP A 509 -91.27 -10.58 75.37
N VAL A 510 -90.74 -9.39 75.69
CA VAL A 510 -91.32 -8.52 76.73
C VAL A 510 -91.90 -7.21 76.21
N GLU A 511 -91.43 -6.70 75.06
CA GLU A 511 -92.04 -5.56 74.38
C GLU A 511 -93.55 -5.72 74.09
N PRO A 512 -94.06 -6.86 73.55
CA PRO A 512 -95.49 -7.00 73.24
C PRO A 512 -96.37 -6.98 74.49
N LEU A 513 -95.88 -7.48 75.62
CA LEU A 513 -96.63 -7.53 76.88
C LEU A 513 -96.83 -6.14 77.51
N ILE A 514 -95.85 -5.25 77.36
CA ILE A 514 -96.00 -3.84 77.78
C ILE A 514 -96.97 -3.11 76.86
N GLU A 515 -96.90 -3.34 75.55
CA GLU A 515 -97.75 -2.65 74.59
C GLU A 515 -99.22 -3.07 74.74
N GLU A 516 -99.48 -4.36 75.00
CA GLU A 516 -100.81 -4.87 75.36
C GLU A 516 -101.35 -4.24 76.65
N ALA A 517 -100.51 -4.14 77.69
CA ALA A 517 -100.93 -3.55 78.96
C ALA A 517 -101.17 -2.02 78.86
N ARG A 518 -100.36 -1.29 78.07
CA ARG A 518 -100.55 0.15 77.80
C ARG A 518 -101.85 0.41 77.02
N THR A 519 -102.16 -0.41 76.01
CA THR A 519 -103.41 -0.28 75.24
C THR A 519 -104.64 -0.62 76.08
N ALA A 520 -104.54 -1.58 77.00
CA ALA A 520 -105.62 -1.93 77.93
C ALA A 520 -105.95 -0.79 78.91
N VAL A 521 -104.94 -0.12 79.49
CA VAL A 521 -105.14 1.08 80.33
C VAL A 521 -105.73 2.25 79.53
N GLY A 522 -105.33 2.40 78.27
CA GLY A 522 -105.90 3.37 77.33
C GLY A 522 -107.40 3.20 77.03
N LYS A 523 -107.99 2.03 77.30
CA LYS A 523 -109.43 1.76 77.09
C LYS A 523 -110.31 2.04 78.32
N ILE A 524 -109.73 2.41 79.46
CA ILE A 524 -110.49 2.74 80.68
C ILE A 524 -111.30 4.03 80.46
N ARG A 525 -112.59 3.98 80.78
CA ARG A 525 -113.50 5.14 80.76
C ARG A 525 -113.24 6.04 81.99
N PRO A 526 -113.14 7.37 81.84
CA PRO A 526 -112.87 8.27 82.96
C PRO A 526 -113.96 8.23 84.02
N GLU A 527 -115.20 7.91 83.63
CA GLU A 527 -116.33 7.72 84.54
C GLU A 527 -116.02 6.60 85.56
N SER A 528 -115.50 5.45 85.11
CA SER A 528 -115.17 4.32 85.99
C SER A 528 -114.04 4.61 86.99
N LEU A 529 -113.12 5.53 86.67
CA LEU A 529 -112.12 6.02 87.62
C LEU A 529 -112.73 7.02 88.61
N SER A 530 -113.70 7.82 88.17
CA SER A 530 -114.44 8.73 89.06
C SER A 530 -115.36 7.99 90.04
N GLU A 531 -115.88 6.81 89.66
CA GLU A 531 -116.68 5.93 90.53
C GLU A 531 -115.84 5.37 91.69
N ILE A 532 -114.60 4.92 91.42
CA ILE A 532 -113.68 4.48 92.46
C ILE A 532 -113.35 5.63 93.43
N ARG A 533 -113.24 6.86 92.92
CA ARG A 533 -112.95 8.05 93.73
C ARG A 533 -114.09 8.43 94.67
N SER A 534 -115.35 8.27 94.27
CA SER A 534 -116.51 8.68 95.09
C SER A 534 -116.80 7.73 96.26
N LEU A 535 -116.13 6.58 96.34
CA LEU A 535 -116.27 5.63 97.45
C LEU A 535 -115.80 6.23 98.79
N ARG A 536 -116.61 6.01 99.85
CA ARG A 536 -116.30 6.45 101.21
C ARG A 536 -115.04 5.75 101.75
N ALA A 537 -114.90 4.45 101.47
CA ALA A 537 -113.71 3.63 101.72
C ALA A 537 -113.50 2.63 100.55
N PRO A 538 -112.24 2.34 100.14
CA PRO A 538 -111.97 1.44 99.02
C PRO A 538 -112.08 -0.04 99.44
N PRO A 539 -112.66 -0.90 98.59
CA PRO A 539 -112.46 -2.35 98.69
C PRO A 539 -110.97 -2.72 98.63
N GLU A 540 -110.55 -3.74 99.38
CA GLU A 540 -109.13 -4.11 99.54
C GLU A 540 -108.41 -4.34 98.20
N ILE A 541 -109.05 -5.03 97.24
CA ILE A 541 -108.49 -5.32 95.91
C ILE A 541 -108.13 -4.03 95.15
N ILE A 542 -108.97 -3.00 95.22
CA ILE A 542 -108.73 -1.74 94.52
C ILE A 542 -107.60 -0.96 95.19
N ARG A 543 -107.54 -0.99 96.52
CA ARG A 543 -106.45 -0.38 97.29
C ARG A 543 -105.10 -0.98 96.92
N ASP A 544 -105.01 -2.30 96.82
CA ASP A 544 -103.76 -3.00 96.53
C ASP A 544 -103.24 -2.71 95.11
N ILE A 545 -104.13 -2.70 94.11
CA ILE A 545 -103.76 -2.39 92.72
C ILE A 545 -103.30 -0.95 92.60
N LEU A 546 -104.00 0.00 93.22
CA LEU A 546 -103.60 1.41 93.23
C LEU A 546 -102.29 1.64 94.00
N GLU A 547 -102.04 0.88 95.08
CA GLU A 547 -100.76 0.89 95.78
C GLU A 547 -99.63 0.43 94.87
N GLY A 548 -99.85 -0.62 94.08
CA GLY A 548 -98.90 -1.11 93.08
C GLY A 548 -98.61 -0.07 91.98
N VAL A 549 -99.64 0.58 91.46
CA VAL A 549 -99.48 1.64 90.44
C VAL A 549 -98.71 2.84 90.99
N LEU A 550 -99.05 3.31 92.20
CA LEU A 550 -98.37 4.46 92.83
C LEU A 550 -96.90 4.19 93.10
N ARG A 551 -96.56 3.01 93.61
CA ARG A 551 -95.17 2.64 93.91
C ARG A 551 -94.33 2.49 92.65
N LEU A 552 -94.88 1.95 91.55
CA LEU A 552 -94.17 1.92 90.27
C LEU A 552 -93.94 3.33 89.70
N MET A 553 -94.89 4.25 89.90
CA MET A 553 -94.75 5.65 89.50
C MET A 553 -93.91 6.51 90.48
N GLY A 554 -93.35 5.90 91.53
CA GLY A 554 -92.44 6.56 92.47
C GLY A 554 -93.09 7.35 93.61
N ILE A 555 -94.40 7.22 93.81
CA ILE A 555 -95.13 7.88 94.91
C ILE A 555 -95.20 6.91 96.10
N GLN A 556 -94.53 7.26 97.21
CA GLN A 556 -94.40 6.37 98.38
C GLN A 556 -95.57 6.44 99.38
N ASP A 557 -96.41 7.48 99.33
CA ASP A 557 -97.57 7.62 100.23
C ASP A 557 -98.74 6.75 99.77
N THR A 558 -99.03 5.69 100.54
CA THR A 558 -100.06 4.67 100.26
C THR A 558 -101.37 4.92 101.02
N SER A 559 -101.54 6.10 101.60
CA SER A 559 -102.79 6.50 102.23
C SER A 559 -103.93 6.63 101.21
N TRP A 560 -105.17 6.36 101.62
CA TRP A 560 -106.33 6.48 100.73
C TRP A 560 -106.54 7.91 100.22
N ASN A 561 -106.16 8.92 101.00
CA ASN A 561 -106.17 10.32 100.55
C ASN A 561 -105.16 10.55 99.41
N SER A 562 -103.96 9.95 99.47
CA SER A 562 -102.97 10.01 98.39
C SER A 562 -103.48 9.32 97.12
N MET A 563 -104.08 8.13 97.24
CA MET A 563 -104.72 7.42 96.11
C MET A 563 -105.86 8.24 95.48
N LYS A 564 -106.71 8.87 96.30
CA LYS A 564 -107.77 9.76 95.82
C LYS A 564 -107.23 10.99 95.10
N ASN A 565 -106.21 11.63 95.66
CA ASN A 565 -105.56 12.79 95.06
C ASN A 565 -104.89 12.41 93.74
N PHE A 566 -104.24 11.25 93.68
CA PHE A 566 -103.66 10.72 92.45
C PHE A 566 -104.74 10.52 91.39
N LEU A 567 -105.83 9.80 91.68
CA LEU A 567 -106.94 9.62 90.75
C LEU A 567 -107.70 10.92 90.41
N ALA A 568 -107.60 11.96 91.24
CA ALA A 568 -108.25 13.25 91.01
C ALA A 568 -107.48 14.19 90.06
N LYS A 569 -106.18 13.93 89.80
CA LYS A 569 -105.40 14.72 88.85
C LYS A 569 -106.01 14.62 87.44
N ARG A 570 -106.13 15.73 86.71
CA ARG A 570 -106.53 15.69 85.29
C ARG A 570 -105.43 14.98 84.51
N GLY A 571 -105.77 13.93 83.75
CA GLY A 571 -104.83 13.27 82.83
C GLY A 571 -104.13 12.00 83.33
N VAL A 572 -104.43 11.50 84.54
CA VAL A 572 -103.79 10.31 85.17
C VAL A 572 -103.72 9.08 84.27
N LYS A 573 -104.73 8.90 83.42
CA LYS A 573 -104.77 7.80 82.45
C LYS A 573 -103.62 7.85 81.43
N GLU A 574 -103.26 9.03 80.94
CA GLU A 574 -102.14 9.19 79.99
C GLU A 574 -100.78 9.11 80.70
N ASP A 575 -100.70 9.55 81.97
CA ASP A 575 -99.47 9.42 82.77
C ASP A 575 -99.12 7.93 83.01
N ILE A 576 -100.12 7.08 83.23
CA ILE A 576 -99.91 5.62 83.38
C ILE A 576 -99.55 5.00 82.02
N ARG A 577 -100.16 5.47 80.92
CA ARG A 577 -99.90 4.94 79.57
C ARG A 577 -98.50 5.28 79.05
N SER A 578 -98.03 6.51 79.28
CA SER A 578 -96.75 7.02 78.77
C SER A 578 -95.55 6.76 79.69
N PHE A 579 -95.76 5.99 80.76
CA PHE A 579 -94.71 5.68 81.72
C PHE A 579 -93.54 4.91 81.08
N ASP A 580 -92.35 5.43 81.28
CA ASP A 580 -91.10 4.85 80.81
C ASP A 580 -90.57 3.82 81.82
N ALA A 581 -90.67 2.54 81.44
CA ALA A 581 -90.31 1.40 82.28
C ALA A 581 -88.78 1.31 82.54
N THR A 582 -87.95 2.07 81.81
CA THR A 582 -86.49 2.13 82.04
C THR A 582 -86.11 2.90 83.31
N ARG A 583 -87.02 3.74 83.82
CA ARG A 583 -86.80 4.58 85.00
C ARG A 583 -87.25 3.92 86.32
N ILE A 584 -87.74 2.69 86.26
CA ILE A 584 -88.12 1.93 87.46
C ILE A 584 -86.85 1.61 88.26
N ASN A 585 -86.77 2.14 89.49
CA ASN A 585 -85.70 1.79 90.41
C ASN A 585 -85.91 0.38 90.98
N THR A 586 -84.82 -0.36 91.20
CA THR A 586 -84.82 -1.75 91.70
C THR A 586 -85.56 -1.87 93.03
N ASP A 587 -85.45 -0.86 93.90
CA ASP A 587 -86.12 -0.82 95.21
C ASP A 587 -87.65 -0.71 95.08
N ASN A 588 -88.14 0.09 94.12
CA ASN A 588 -89.57 0.25 93.86
C ASN A 588 -90.17 -1.01 93.24
N ARG A 589 -89.44 -1.69 92.36
CA ARG A 589 -89.82 -2.99 91.79
C ARG A 589 -89.98 -4.05 92.88
N GLN A 590 -88.99 -4.21 93.76
CA GLN A 590 -89.04 -5.18 94.86
C GLN A 590 -90.14 -4.87 95.88
N ALA A 591 -90.49 -3.60 96.07
CA ALA A 591 -91.61 -3.20 96.93
C ALA A 591 -92.96 -3.62 96.33
N VAL A 592 -93.12 -3.51 95.01
CA VAL A 592 -94.33 -3.91 94.28
C VAL A 592 -94.44 -5.43 94.12
N GLU A 593 -93.31 -6.14 93.93
CA GLU A 593 -93.28 -7.61 93.95
C GLU A 593 -93.65 -8.18 95.32
N ARG A 594 -93.16 -7.56 96.40
CA ARG A 594 -93.59 -7.93 97.76
C ARG A 594 -95.10 -7.75 97.95
N LEU A 595 -95.68 -6.70 97.37
CA LEU A 595 -97.14 -6.51 97.37
C LEU A 595 -97.88 -7.57 96.53
N MET A 596 -97.38 -7.89 95.33
CA MET A 596 -97.98 -8.90 94.46
C MET A 596 -97.89 -10.32 95.03
N SER A 597 -96.83 -10.63 95.80
CA SER A 597 -96.66 -11.93 96.44
C SER A 597 -97.49 -12.09 97.72
N MET A 598 -97.59 -11.04 98.55
CA MET A 598 -98.40 -11.08 99.78
C MET A 598 -99.91 -11.08 99.51
N LYS A 599 -100.36 -10.45 98.42
CA LYS A 599 -101.78 -10.25 98.10
C LYS A 599 -102.10 -10.69 96.67
N SER A 600 -101.72 -11.94 96.34
CA SER A 600 -101.81 -12.49 94.98
C SER A 600 -103.22 -12.47 94.39
N ASP A 601 -104.25 -12.67 95.22
CA ASP A 601 -105.64 -12.70 94.77
C ASP A 601 -106.13 -11.33 94.27
N SER A 602 -105.56 -10.23 94.77
CA SER A 602 -105.89 -8.86 94.36
C SER A 602 -105.40 -8.52 92.95
N PHE A 603 -104.30 -9.14 92.48
CA PHE A 603 -103.67 -8.83 91.18
C PHE A 603 -104.05 -9.80 90.05
N ASN A 604 -104.95 -10.76 90.29
CA ASN A 604 -105.51 -11.61 89.25
C ASN A 604 -106.50 -10.83 88.38
N PRO A 605 -106.39 -10.87 87.03
CA PRO A 605 -107.27 -10.12 86.13
C PRO A 605 -108.76 -10.43 86.32
N VAL A 606 -109.13 -11.65 86.74
CA VAL A 606 -110.54 -12.05 86.95
C VAL A 606 -111.09 -11.45 88.24
N SER A 607 -110.33 -11.51 89.33
CA SER A 607 -110.70 -10.94 90.64
C SER A 607 -110.74 -9.42 90.60
N ALA A 608 -109.74 -8.80 89.95
CA ALA A 608 -109.68 -7.36 89.74
C ALA A 608 -110.88 -6.84 88.94
N LYS A 609 -111.32 -7.57 87.89
CA LYS A 609 -112.48 -7.19 87.07
C LYS A 609 -113.80 -7.25 87.85
N ARG A 610 -113.95 -8.19 88.78
CA ARG A 610 -115.12 -8.27 89.68
C ARG A 610 -115.18 -7.09 90.64
N ALA A 611 -114.04 -6.62 91.13
CA ALA A 611 -113.98 -5.47 92.05
C ALA A 611 -114.25 -4.14 91.34
N SER A 612 -113.68 -3.94 90.14
CA SER A 612 -114.03 -2.83 89.25
C SER A 612 -113.56 -3.11 87.82
N VAL A 613 -114.34 -2.67 86.84
CA VAL A 613 -113.98 -2.74 85.41
C VAL A 613 -112.65 -2.00 85.13
N ALA A 614 -112.35 -0.94 85.88
CA ALA A 614 -111.10 -0.17 85.73
C ALA A 614 -109.89 -0.78 86.46
N ALA A 615 -110.10 -1.71 87.40
CA ALA A 615 -109.01 -2.28 88.20
C ALA A 615 -108.22 -3.37 87.46
N ALA A 616 -108.87 -4.16 86.60
CA ALA A 616 -108.19 -5.25 85.86
C ALA A 616 -107.10 -4.77 84.89
N PRO A 617 -107.30 -3.72 84.05
CA PRO A 617 -106.24 -3.25 83.17
C PRO A 617 -105.06 -2.63 83.94
N LEU A 618 -105.32 -2.01 85.10
CA LEU A 618 -104.27 -1.46 85.96
C LEU A 618 -103.42 -2.56 86.60
N ALA A 619 -104.03 -3.68 87.02
CA ALA A 619 -103.29 -4.84 87.52
C ALA A 619 -102.39 -5.47 86.44
N GLY A 620 -102.88 -5.59 85.20
CA GLY A 620 -102.09 -6.06 84.05
C GLY A 620 -100.89 -5.15 83.74
N TRP A 621 -101.09 -3.82 83.84
CA TRP A 621 -100.03 -2.83 83.66
C TRP A 621 -98.94 -2.92 84.73
N VAL A 622 -99.29 -3.11 86.00
CA VAL A 622 -98.29 -3.28 87.08
C VAL A 622 -97.43 -4.52 86.83
N SER A 623 -98.05 -5.65 86.44
CA SER A 623 -97.34 -6.91 86.17
C SER A 623 -96.38 -6.82 84.97
N ALA A 624 -96.81 -6.19 83.87
CA ALA A 624 -96.00 -6.05 82.66
C ALA A 624 -94.74 -5.19 82.88
N ASN A 625 -94.86 -4.09 83.62
CA ASN A 625 -93.74 -3.18 83.89
C ASN A 625 -92.68 -3.80 84.83
N VAL A 626 -93.10 -4.65 85.79
CA VAL A 626 -92.17 -5.40 86.66
C VAL A 626 -91.33 -6.40 85.84
N LYS A 627 -91.95 -7.13 84.89
CA LYS A 627 -91.24 -8.09 84.03
C LYS A 627 -90.20 -7.44 83.11
N TYR A 628 -90.54 -6.30 82.50
CA TYR A 628 -89.63 -5.57 81.60
C TYR A 628 -88.40 -5.01 82.31
N SER A 629 -88.57 -4.47 83.52
CA SER A 629 -87.44 -4.00 84.33
C SER A 629 -86.43 -5.13 84.59
N HIS A 630 -86.88 -6.38 84.71
CA HIS A 630 -86.00 -7.52 84.96
C HIS A 630 -85.16 -7.91 83.73
N VAL A 631 -85.73 -7.80 82.53
CA VAL A 631 -85.05 -8.07 81.25
C VAL A 631 -84.03 -6.96 80.94
N LEU A 632 -84.35 -5.71 81.27
CA LEU A 632 -83.44 -4.59 81.05
C LEU A 632 -82.16 -4.66 81.89
N ASP A 633 -82.23 -5.20 83.11
CA ASP A 633 -81.03 -5.47 83.93
C ASP A 633 -80.15 -6.59 83.34
N LYS A 634 -80.72 -7.54 82.58
CA LYS A 634 -79.97 -8.62 81.91
C LYS A 634 -79.25 -8.14 80.64
N ILE A 635 -79.82 -7.17 79.91
CA ILE A 635 -79.28 -6.71 78.61
C ILE A 635 -78.11 -5.72 78.77
N LYS A 636 -78.11 -4.88 79.81
CA LYS A 636 -77.06 -3.88 80.08
C LYS A 636 -75.59 -4.39 80.04
N PRO A 637 -75.24 -5.56 80.61
CA PRO A 637 -73.88 -6.09 80.49
C PRO A 637 -73.52 -6.52 79.06
N LEU A 638 -74.49 -7.06 78.30
CA LEU A 638 -74.28 -7.56 76.93
C LEU A 638 -74.01 -6.41 75.94
N GLU A 639 -74.68 -5.26 76.08
CA GLU A 639 -74.43 -4.06 75.26
C GLU A 639 -73.01 -3.50 75.46
N LYS A 640 -72.49 -3.53 76.70
CA LYS A 640 -71.12 -3.05 76.99
C LYS A 640 -70.05 -3.95 76.37
N GLU A 641 -70.27 -5.27 76.35
CA GLU A 641 -69.37 -6.22 75.69
C GLU A 641 -69.39 -6.04 74.17
N GLN A 642 -70.57 -5.86 73.58
CA GLN A 642 -70.73 -5.61 72.14
C GLN A 642 -69.96 -4.35 71.70
N TYR A 643 -70.00 -3.28 72.49
CA TYR A 643 -69.28 -2.05 72.19
C TYR A 643 -67.75 -2.24 72.19
N LYS A 644 -67.21 -3.01 73.15
CA LYS A 644 -65.77 -3.33 73.20
C LYS A 644 -65.32 -4.17 72.00
N LEU A 645 -66.09 -5.20 71.65
CA LEU A 645 -65.79 -6.05 70.48
C LEU A 645 -65.77 -5.23 69.18
N LYS A 646 -66.70 -4.28 69.01
CA LYS A 646 -66.76 -3.39 67.85
C LYS A 646 -65.55 -2.45 67.77
N GLN A 647 -65.07 -1.95 68.92
CA GLN A 647 -63.89 -1.07 68.95
C GLN A 647 -62.61 -1.82 68.59
N ASN A 648 -62.44 -3.06 69.08
CA ASN A 648 -61.29 -3.90 68.76
C ASN A 648 -61.25 -4.24 67.27
N LEU A 649 -62.39 -4.62 66.69
CA LEU A 649 -62.51 -4.97 65.27
C LEU A 649 -62.10 -3.80 64.35
N ASN A 650 -62.56 -2.58 64.64
CA ASN A 650 -62.15 -1.38 63.89
C ASN A 650 -60.64 -1.11 63.98
N SER A 651 -60.02 -1.37 65.14
CA SER A 651 -58.57 -1.18 65.31
C SER A 651 -57.75 -2.23 64.55
N ALA A 652 -58.21 -3.48 64.51
CA ALA A 652 -57.58 -4.56 63.77
C ALA A 652 -57.72 -4.37 62.25
N GLU A 653 -58.87 -3.88 61.77
CA GLU A 653 -59.08 -3.53 60.36
C GLU A 653 -58.16 -2.39 59.88
N ALA A 654 -57.94 -1.38 60.72
CA ALA A 654 -57.01 -0.29 60.41
C ALA A 654 -55.56 -0.79 60.26
N GLN A 655 -55.11 -1.66 61.16
CA GLN A 655 -53.78 -2.28 61.10
C GLN A 655 -53.61 -3.19 59.88
N LEU A 656 -54.65 -3.94 59.49
CA LEU A 656 -54.65 -4.72 58.26
C LEU A 656 -54.53 -3.83 57.01
N GLY A 657 -55.16 -2.65 57.02
CA GLY A 657 -55.06 -1.67 55.94
C GLY A 657 -53.64 -1.12 55.76
N GLU A 658 -52.97 -0.76 56.86
CA GLU A 658 -51.59 -0.25 56.87
C GLU A 658 -50.59 -1.33 56.38
N LEU A 659 -50.67 -2.54 56.92
CA LEU A 659 -49.83 -3.67 56.49
C LEU A 659 -50.02 -4.02 55.00
N ASN A 660 -51.21 -3.80 54.43
CA ASN A 660 -51.50 -4.06 53.02
C ASN A 660 -50.95 -2.98 52.09
N ALA A 661 -50.95 -1.72 52.53
CA ALA A 661 -50.29 -0.64 51.80
C ALA A 661 -48.77 -0.85 51.76
N ASP A 662 -48.17 -1.22 52.90
CA ASP A 662 -46.73 -1.49 53.00
C ASP A 662 -46.30 -2.69 52.15
N LEU A 663 -47.06 -3.79 52.15
CA LEU A 663 -46.77 -4.94 51.29
C LEU A 663 -46.88 -4.61 49.80
N SER A 664 -47.85 -3.79 49.41
CA SER A 664 -48.00 -3.34 48.01
C SER A 664 -46.81 -2.49 47.54
N ASP A 665 -46.30 -1.60 48.40
CA ASP A 665 -45.10 -0.80 48.08
C ASP A 665 -43.83 -1.67 48.02
N VAL A 666 -43.70 -2.65 48.92
CA VAL A 666 -42.62 -3.64 48.86
C VAL A 666 -42.70 -4.50 47.58
N ASP A 667 -43.89 -4.92 47.16
CA ASP A 667 -44.07 -5.64 45.89
C ASP A 667 -43.69 -4.78 44.67
N ALA A 668 -44.02 -3.48 44.68
CA ALA A 668 -43.65 -2.55 43.61
C ALA A 668 -42.12 -2.33 43.54
N THR A 669 -41.46 -2.18 44.69
CA THR A 669 -39.99 -2.04 44.76
C THR A 669 -39.29 -3.33 44.33
N VAL A 670 -39.78 -4.50 44.73
CA VAL A 670 -39.28 -5.82 44.29
C VAL A 670 -39.46 -5.99 42.78
N ALA A 671 -40.60 -5.55 42.20
CA ALA A 671 -40.81 -5.60 40.75
C ALA A 671 -39.78 -4.74 39.99
N LYS A 672 -39.49 -3.53 40.47
CA LYS A 672 -38.47 -2.65 39.90
C LYS A 672 -37.07 -3.25 39.99
N LEU A 673 -36.70 -3.81 41.13
CA LEU A 673 -35.41 -4.48 41.32
C LEU A 673 -35.28 -5.73 40.44
N LYS A 674 -36.34 -6.53 40.28
CA LYS A 674 -36.37 -7.68 39.36
C LYS A 674 -36.16 -7.26 37.90
N ALA A 675 -36.72 -6.12 37.48
CA ALA A 675 -36.51 -5.58 36.14
C ALA A 675 -35.07 -5.06 35.93
N GLN A 676 -34.48 -4.41 36.93
CA GLN A 676 -33.07 -3.97 36.87
C GLN A 676 -32.10 -5.16 36.87
N LEU A 677 -32.42 -6.20 37.64
CA LEU A 677 -31.67 -7.44 37.66
C LEU A 677 -31.73 -8.11 36.29
N SER A 678 -32.91 -8.26 35.68
CA SER A 678 -33.02 -8.89 34.36
C SER A 678 -32.25 -8.11 33.29
N SER A 679 -32.24 -6.78 33.33
CA SER A 679 -31.43 -5.97 32.41
C SER A 679 -29.93 -6.15 32.64
N PHE A 680 -29.45 -6.08 33.89
CA PHE A 680 -28.02 -6.26 34.18
C PHE A 680 -27.52 -7.67 33.89
N THR A 681 -28.34 -8.68 34.14
CA THR A 681 -28.00 -10.08 33.83
C THR A 681 -27.94 -10.32 32.33
N LYS A 682 -28.84 -9.70 31.56
CA LYS A 682 -28.81 -9.76 30.08
C LYS A 682 -27.57 -9.08 29.52
N GLU A 683 -27.27 -7.85 29.96
CA GLU A 683 -26.06 -7.12 29.53
C GLU A 683 -24.78 -7.87 29.92
N ALA A 684 -24.73 -8.45 31.13
CA ALA A 684 -23.58 -9.26 31.56
C ALA A 684 -23.41 -10.51 30.69
N ALA A 685 -24.49 -11.22 30.38
CA ALA A 685 -24.44 -12.40 29.50
C ALA A 685 -24.02 -12.06 28.07
N GLU A 686 -24.49 -10.93 27.52
CA GLU A 686 -24.05 -10.44 26.20
C GLU A 686 -22.54 -10.11 26.19
N ILE A 687 -22.06 -9.38 27.21
CA ILE A 687 -20.63 -9.08 27.36
C ILE A 687 -19.80 -10.36 27.54
N GLU A 688 -20.29 -11.33 28.32
CA GLU A 688 -19.61 -12.60 28.56
C GLU A 688 -19.49 -13.46 27.29
N VAL A 689 -20.53 -13.49 26.46
CA VAL A 689 -20.48 -14.19 25.16
C VAL A 689 -19.47 -13.53 24.23
N ASP A 690 -19.44 -12.20 24.14
CA ASP A 690 -18.51 -11.48 23.29
C ASP A 690 -17.07 -11.57 23.81
N LEU A 691 -16.86 -11.52 25.13
CA LEU A 691 -15.57 -11.70 25.77
C LEU A 691 -15.02 -13.11 25.50
N ASN A 692 -15.83 -14.16 25.66
CA ASN A 692 -15.40 -15.53 25.38
C ASN A 692 -14.99 -15.72 23.92
N LYS A 693 -15.74 -15.15 22.96
CA LYS A 693 -15.36 -15.14 21.54
C LYS A 693 -14.05 -14.38 21.30
N ALA A 694 -13.88 -13.23 21.95
CA ALA A 694 -12.66 -12.43 21.85
C ALA A 694 -11.45 -13.16 22.46
N GLN A 695 -11.62 -13.86 23.58
CA GLN A 695 -10.56 -14.65 24.24
C GLN A 695 -10.16 -15.88 23.40
N GLN A 696 -11.12 -16.57 22.78
CA GLN A 696 -10.80 -17.67 21.86
C GLN A 696 -10.04 -17.19 20.61
N THR A 697 -10.47 -16.07 20.02
CA THR A 697 -9.76 -15.49 18.88
C THR A 697 -8.38 -14.95 19.28
N LEU A 698 -8.24 -14.36 20.46
CA LEU A 698 -6.94 -13.96 21.02
C LEU A 698 -6.02 -15.14 21.25
N ALA A 699 -6.48 -16.23 21.88
CA ALA A 699 -5.65 -17.40 22.16
C ALA A 699 -5.12 -18.05 20.86
N THR A 700 -5.97 -18.14 19.83
CA THR A 700 -5.57 -18.66 18.52
C THR A 700 -4.62 -17.70 17.79
N ALA A 701 -4.84 -16.39 17.87
CA ALA A 701 -3.99 -15.39 17.25
C ALA A 701 -2.63 -15.24 17.95
N GLU A 702 -2.56 -15.26 19.29
CA GLU A 702 -1.32 -15.27 20.07
C GLU A 702 -0.50 -16.52 19.75
N ALA A 703 -1.12 -17.71 19.76
CA ALA A 703 -0.42 -18.94 19.40
C ALA A 703 0.11 -18.93 17.95
N LEU A 704 -0.58 -18.26 17.03
CA LEU A 704 -0.10 -18.09 15.65
C LEU A 704 1.06 -17.09 15.57
N VAL A 705 0.95 -15.95 16.25
CA VAL A 705 2.00 -14.91 16.31
C VAL A 705 3.27 -15.46 16.94
N ASP A 706 3.16 -16.24 18.01
CA ASP A 706 4.30 -16.86 18.69
C ASP A 706 5.00 -17.88 17.77
N LYS A 707 4.25 -18.74 17.08
CA LYS A 707 4.81 -19.68 16.09
C LYS A 707 5.50 -18.97 14.92
N LEU A 708 5.01 -17.79 14.54
CA LEU A 708 5.56 -17.00 13.45
C LEU A 708 6.64 -16.00 13.92
N ASN A 709 6.95 -15.94 15.21
CA ASN A 709 7.94 -15.01 15.72
C ASN A 709 9.36 -15.39 15.29
N ASP A 710 9.68 -16.69 15.28
CA ASP A 710 10.97 -17.19 14.78
C ASP A 710 11.13 -16.88 13.27
N GLU A 711 10.05 -17.05 12.50
CA GLU A 711 10.03 -16.69 11.07
C GLU A 711 10.15 -15.18 10.86
N PHE A 712 9.57 -14.36 11.74
CA PHE A 712 9.70 -12.90 11.69
C PHE A 712 11.16 -12.46 11.87
N GLU A 713 11.85 -12.98 12.90
CA GLU A 713 13.25 -12.67 13.16
C GLU A 713 14.13 -13.13 11.99
N ARG A 714 13.88 -14.33 11.48
CA ARG A 714 14.57 -14.88 10.31
C ARG A 714 14.37 -14.02 9.06
N TRP A 715 13.14 -13.59 8.77
CA TRP A 715 12.88 -12.75 7.59
C TRP A 715 13.51 -11.36 7.74
N GLN A 716 13.59 -10.81 8.96
CA GLN A 716 14.32 -9.57 9.20
C GLN A 716 15.83 -9.74 8.99
N GLU A 717 16.41 -10.85 9.43
CA GLU A 717 17.83 -11.16 9.18
C GLU A 717 18.09 -11.35 7.69
N GLN A 718 17.27 -12.13 6.99
CA GLN A 718 17.36 -12.31 5.53
C GLN A 718 17.24 -10.99 4.77
N LEU A 719 16.39 -10.07 5.23
CA LEU A 719 16.24 -8.76 4.60
C LEU A 719 17.51 -7.90 4.78
N LYS A 720 18.19 -8.00 5.93
CA LYS A 720 19.52 -7.38 6.14
C LYS A 720 20.57 -8.03 5.24
N GLU A 721 20.60 -9.36 5.15
CA GLU A 721 21.51 -10.09 4.26
C GLU A 721 21.33 -9.68 2.79
N LEU A 722 20.08 -9.60 2.31
CA LEU A 722 19.77 -9.16 0.95
C LEU A 722 20.24 -7.72 0.68
N SER A 723 20.12 -6.82 1.65
CA SER A 723 20.64 -5.44 1.51
C SER A 723 22.17 -5.39 1.46
N LEU A 724 22.85 -6.29 2.17
CA LEU A 724 24.31 -6.44 2.08
C LEU A 724 24.73 -7.09 0.76
N GLU A 725 23.95 -8.04 0.25
CA GLU A 725 24.15 -8.67 -1.05
C GLU A 725 23.99 -7.66 -2.19
N GLU A 726 22.97 -6.79 -2.11
CA GLU A 726 22.75 -5.68 -3.05
C GLU A 726 23.99 -4.77 -3.15
N GLY A 727 24.60 -4.38 -2.03
CA GLY A 727 25.82 -3.57 -2.03
C GLY A 727 27.07 -4.28 -2.58
N LYS A 728 27.13 -5.61 -2.51
CA LYS A 728 28.24 -6.43 -3.05
C LYS A 728 28.01 -6.85 -4.49
N LEU A 729 26.79 -6.70 -5.00
CA LEU A 729 26.37 -7.14 -6.32
C LEU A 729 27.26 -6.62 -7.46
N PRO A 730 27.67 -5.33 -7.51
CA PRO A 730 28.52 -4.82 -8.59
C PRO A 730 29.87 -5.55 -8.70
N VAL A 731 30.45 -5.95 -7.57
CA VAL A 731 31.74 -6.66 -7.56
C VAL A 731 31.53 -8.13 -7.92
N ASN A 732 30.52 -8.77 -7.34
CA ASN A 732 30.21 -10.19 -7.58
C ASN A 732 29.83 -10.45 -9.05
N CYS A 733 28.99 -9.59 -9.63
CA CYS A 733 28.63 -9.67 -11.05
C CYS A 733 29.83 -9.45 -11.95
N LEU A 734 30.74 -8.53 -11.60
CA LEU A 734 31.95 -8.28 -12.38
C LEU A 734 32.89 -9.49 -12.37
N VAL A 735 33.14 -10.07 -11.19
CA VAL A 735 33.99 -11.27 -11.08
C VAL A 735 33.35 -12.44 -11.82
N SER A 736 32.03 -12.63 -11.68
CA SER A 736 31.30 -13.69 -12.38
C SER A 736 31.35 -13.53 -13.90
N SER A 737 31.09 -12.31 -14.41
CA SER A 737 31.15 -12.05 -15.84
C SER A 737 32.56 -12.21 -16.40
N ALA A 738 33.58 -11.83 -15.63
CA ALA A 738 34.98 -12.02 -15.99
C ALA A 738 35.33 -13.51 -16.11
N CYS A 739 35.01 -14.32 -15.10
CA CYS A 739 35.29 -15.77 -15.10
C CYS A 739 34.56 -16.54 -16.21
N ILE A 740 33.40 -16.06 -16.66
CA ILE A 740 32.67 -16.69 -17.78
C ILE A 740 33.30 -16.30 -19.13
N THR A 741 33.92 -15.13 -19.22
CA THR A 741 34.39 -14.57 -20.50
C THR A 741 35.86 -14.89 -20.81
N PHE A 742 36.71 -14.87 -19.78
CA PHE A 742 38.14 -15.16 -19.82
C PHE A 742 38.42 -16.47 -19.11
#